data_AF-A0A957D4B2-F1
#
_entry.id   AF-A0A957D4B2-F1
#
_cell.length_a   1.000
_cell.length_b   1.000
_cell.length_c   1.000
_cell.angle_alpha   90.00
_cell.angle_beta   90.00
_cell.angle_gamma   90.00
#
_symmetry.space_group_name_H-M   'P 1'
#
loop_
_entity.id
_entity.type
_entity.pdbx_description
1 polymer ?
#
loop_
_entity_poly.entity_id
_entity_poly.type
_entity_poly.pdbx_seq_one_letter_code
_entity_poly.pdbx_strand_id
1 'polypeptide(L)'
;MNQLDQKINQLFPGLVVRKDLVKLVKGNAIVPSYVLEYLLGQYCATSDEDSIQSGIETVKGILRRHYVHRNEAGLVRSTIRERGRHKVIDKVSVALNEKRDVYEATFANLGVRRVLVTPDVIKHHPKLLVSGVWCIADLEYMYSDDNNVSPWILDSIKPIQLSHFDFDGYLAARRQFTTAEWIDLLMQSIGFNPDLFGYRNKLMQLVRLVPYCERNYNLIELGPKGTGKSHIYSEFSPHGILISGGEVTVAKLFVNNASGKIGLVGYWDTVAFDEFAGKKKRANKALVDILKNYMANKSFSRGIETLGAEASMVFVGNTQHTLPYMLRHGDLFDELPAQYYDSAFLDRLHFYLPGWEVDIIRGEMFSDGYGFVVDYLAEILRNLRNHDYSHLYREQFELLADISTRDRTGIEKTFSGLMKVLYPHREATPEEVEELLRFSIEGRKRVKDQLLRIDSTYTAVRFGYQNGAGQHKLVKTLEEEIYPRHYYRDDAVESGATVETLEGIASPAPVNEPLDDSPKAQELVFHENQRGVSFDTLFGPYLRGASRIVVTDPYIRLFYQARNFMEFLETIVRHKADEDEVAVHLVTIEDEFSGEQQCGYFEQIKMAGQMAGIDFTWEFDPTRTIHARHIVTDHGWKIKLDRGLDVFQRYEMNDAFDFANRVQEKRPLKAFDVTFLRVED
;
A
#
# COMPACT_ATOMS: atom_id res chain seq x y z
N MET A 1 1.67 28.31 4.98
CA MET A 1 2.93 27.78 4.44
C MET A 1 3.93 27.64 5.58
N ASN A 2 4.39 26.43 5.89
CA ASN A 2 5.31 26.18 7.00
C ASN A 2 6.78 26.51 6.59
N GLN A 3 7.73 26.41 7.53
CA GLN A 3 9.15 26.70 7.24
C GLN A 3 9.75 25.75 6.19
N LEU A 4 9.35 24.48 6.22
CA LEU A 4 9.80 23.46 5.28
C LEU A 4 9.35 23.79 3.84
N ASP A 5 8.07 24.12 3.65
CA ASP A 5 7.49 24.51 2.36
C ASP A 5 8.20 25.74 1.77
N GLN A 6 8.54 26.73 2.60
CA GLN A 6 9.28 27.92 2.17
C GLN A 6 10.66 27.54 1.64
N LYS A 7 11.39 26.70 2.38
CA LYS A 7 12.72 26.19 1.99
C LYS A 7 12.64 25.37 0.71
N ILE A 8 11.63 24.51 0.59
CA ILE A 8 11.36 23.70 -0.62
C ILE A 8 11.17 24.60 -1.84
N ASN A 9 10.33 25.62 -1.76
CA ASN A 9 10.08 26.54 -2.88
C ASN A 9 11.29 27.39 -3.25
N GLN A 10 12.12 27.77 -2.26
CA GLN A 10 13.36 28.52 -2.51
C GLN A 10 14.41 27.67 -3.22
N LEU A 11 14.57 26.40 -2.84
CA LEU A 11 15.63 25.53 -3.36
C LEU A 11 15.22 24.77 -4.64
N PHE A 12 13.93 24.57 -4.87
CA PHE A 12 13.41 23.84 -6.03
C PHE A 12 12.35 24.62 -6.82
N PRO A 13 12.63 25.87 -7.24
CA PRO A 13 11.64 26.68 -7.96
C PRO A 13 11.21 26.00 -9.26
N GLY A 14 9.91 25.86 -9.48
CA GLY A 14 9.33 25.22 -10.67
C GLY A 14 9.47 23.69 -10.74
N LEU A 15 10.04 23.05 -9.71
CA LEU A 15 10.21 21.60 -9.61
C LEU A 15 9.33 20.97 -8.53
N VAL A 16 8.59 21.79 -7.80
CA VAL A 16 7.69 21.43 -6.71
C VAL A 16 6.30 21.99 -6.94
N VAL A 17 5.30 21.32 -6.40
CA VAL A 17 3.89 21.70 -6.50
C VAL A 17 3.18 21.39 -5.19
N ARG A 18 2.16 22.18 -4.87
CA ARG A 18 1.30 21.95 -3.72
C ARG A 18 0.36 20.78 -3.99
N LYS A 19 0.38 19.75 -3.13
CA LYS A 19 -0.15 18.42 -3.44
C LYS A 19 -1.68 18.30 -3.33
N ASP A 20 -2.32 19.17 -2.56
CA ASP A 20 -3.78 19.31 -2.49
C ASP A 20 -4.41 19.70 -3.85
N LEU A 21 -3.70 20.50 -4.65
CA LEU A 21 -4.20 21.07 -5.90
C LEU A 21 -4.60 20.00 -6.93
N VAL A 22 -3.94 18.85 -6.91
CA VAL A 22 -4.25 17.74 -7.82
C VAL A 22 -5.71 17.30 -7.64
N LYS A 23 -6.19 17.21 -6.39
CA LYS A 23 -7.58 16.83 -6.09
C LYS A 23 -8.57 17.87 -6.59
N LEU A 24 -8.24 19.16 -6.46
CA LEU A 24 -9.08 20.28 -6.91
C LEU A 24 -9.24 20.35 -8.43
N VAL A 25 -8.20 19.96 -9.17
CA VAL A 25 -8.20 19.99 -10.64
C VAL A 25 -8.75 18.70 -11.26
N LYS A 26 -8.47 17.53 -10.65
CA LYS A 26 -8.83 16.22 -11.21
C LYS A 26 -10.32 16.12 -11.54
N GLY A 27 -11.20 16.60 -10.65
CA GLY A 27 -12.65 16.58 -10.87
C GLY A 27 -13.13 15.20 -11.37
N ASN A 28 -13.83 15.18 -12.52
CA ASN A 28 -14.27 13.96 -13.21
C ASN A 28 -13.34 13.51 -14.37
N ALA A 29 -12.22 14.21 -14.59
CA ALA A 29 -11.33 13.92 -15.70
C ALA A 29 -10.46 12.70 -15.40
N ILE A 30 -10.48 11.69 -16.27
CA ILE A 30 -9.67 10.46 -16.16
C ILE A 30 -8.26 10.75 -16.71
N VAL A 31 -7.57 11.69 -16.07
CA VAL A 31 -6.21 12.11 -16.42
C VAL A 31 -5.26 11.62 -15.32
N PRO A 32 -4.11 10.99 -15.67
CA PRO A 32 -3.13 10.56 -14.68
C PRO A 32 -2.62 11.73 -13.84
N SER A 33 -2.36 11.47 -12.55
CA SER A 33 -2.02 12.53 -11.59
C SER A 33 -0.73 13.28 -11.97
N TYR A 34 0.27 12.60 -12.55
CA TYR A 34 1.49 13.25 -13.05
C TYR A 34 1.26 14.25 -14.19
N VAL A 35 0.23 14.04 -15.02
CA VAL A 35 -0.13 15.01 -16.08
C VAL A 35 -0.72 16.27 -15.46
N LEU A 36 -1.54 16.11 -14.42
CA LEU A 36 -2.11 17.23 -13.67
C LEU A 36 -1.02 18.01 -12.95
N GLU A 37 -0.10 17.32 -12.27
CA GLU A 37 1.04 17.94 -11.59
C GLU A 37 1.96 18.68 -12.56
N TYR A 38 2.18 18.16 -13.77
CA TYR A 38 2.95 18.87 -14.79
C TYR A 38 2.30 20.19 -15.20
N LEU A 39 0.99 20.19 -15.44
CA LEU A 39 0.25 21.41 -15.79
C LEU A 39 0.24 22.38 -14.61
N LEU A 40 -0.02 21.89 -13.40
CA LEU A 40 0.02 22.69 -12.18
C LEU A 40 1.42 23.27 -11.94
N GLY A 41 2.49 22.52 -12.18
CA GLY A 41 3.87 23.01 -12.09
C GLY A 41 4.19 24.12 -13.09
N GLN A 42 3.45 24.27 -14.18
CA GLN A 42 3.63 25.38 -15.14
C GLN A 42 2.86 26.64 -14.75
N TYR A 43 1.67 26.50 -14.17
CA TYR A 43 0.75 27.62 -13.93
C TYR A 43 0.59 27.98 -12.44
N CYS A 44 1.07 27.12 -11.53
CA CYS A 44 0.91 27.26 -10.07
C CYS A 44 2.26 27.12 -9.33
N ALA A 45 3.40 27.34 -9.99
CA ALA A 45 4.75 27.28 -9.38
C ALA A 45 5.09 28.52 -8.54
N THR A 46 4.13 29.02 -7.76
CA THR A 46 4.32 30.16 -6.85
C THR A 46 3.68 29.84 -5.49
N SER A 47 4.01 30.63 -4.48
CA SER A 47 3.40 30.58 -3.15
C SER A 47 2.29 31.63 -2.95
N ASP A 48 1.96 32.39 -3.99
CA ASP A 48 0.92 33.43 -3.96
C ASP A 48 -0.44 32.81 -4.28
N GLU A 49 -1.38 32.87 -3.32
CA GLU A 49 -2.68 32.19 -3.42
C GLU A 49 -3.54 32.72 -4.59
N ASP A 50 -3.49 34.02 -4.87
CA ASP A 50 -4.25 34.61 -5.98
C ASP A 50 -3.72 34.08 -7.34
N SER A 51 -2.40 34.02 -7.48
CA SER A 51 -1.74 33.42 -8.66
C SER A 51 -2.04 31.93 -8.79
N ILE A 52 -2.04 31.18 -7.68
CA ILE A 52 -2.41 29.75 -7.66
C ILE A 52 -3.86 29.58 -8.12
N GLN A 53 -4.80 30.37 -7.61
CA GLN A 53 -6.21 30.24 -7.98
C GLN A 53 -6.46 30.53 -9.46
N SER A 54 -5.80 31.56 -10.00
CA SER A 54 -5.79 31.86 -11.44
C SER A 54 -5.17 30.72 -12.26
N GLY A 55 -4.09 30.13 -11.75
CA GLY A 55 -3.43 28.97 -12.33
C GLY A 55 -4.34 27.74 -12.39
N ILE A 56 -5.07 27.45 -11.31
CA ILE A 56 -6.04 26.34 -11.24
C ILE A 56 -7.12 26.49 -12.32
N GLU A 57 -7.71 27.68 -12.46
CA GLU A 57 -8.74 27.92 -13.48
C GLU A 57 -8.17 27.82 -14.90
N THR A 58 -6.92 28.24 -15.09
CA THR A 58 -6.20 28.06 -16.36
C THR A 58 -6.03 26.57 -16.70
N VAL A 59 -5.58 25.76 -15.73
CA VAL A 59 -5.40 24.31 -15.92
C VAL A 59 -6.73 23.61 -16.19
N LYS A 60 -7.79 23.91 -15.42
CA LYS A 60 -9.14 23.40 -15.68
C LYS A 60 -9.62 23.77 -17.09
N GLY A 61 -9.36 25.00 -17.53
CA GLY A 61 -9.67 25.47 -18.86
C GLY A 61 -8.89 24.77 -19.98
N ILE A 62 -7.62 24.40 -19.72
CA ILE A 62 -6.79 23.61 -20.65
C ILE A 62 -7.36 22.20 -20.78
N LEU A 63 -7.64 21.53 -19.66
CA LEU A 63 -8.19 20.17 -19.66
C LEU A 63 -9.55 20.13 -20.37
N ARG A 64 -10.46 21.05 -20.04
CA ARG A 64 -11.80 21.09 -20.67
C ARG A 64 -11.75 21.27 -22.20
N ARG A 65 -10.77 22.00 -22.73
CA ARG A 65 -10.68 22.33 -24.16
C ARG A 65 -9.84 21.35 -24.98
N HIS A 66 -8.83 20.76 -24.36
CA HIS A 66 -7.79 20.02 -25.07
C HIS A 66 -7.73 18.55 -24.70
N TYR A 67 -8.22 18.13 -23.52
CA TYR A 67 -8.24 16.72 -23.18
C TYR A 67 -9.22 15.94 -24.05
N VAL A 68 -8.75 14.83 -24.62
CA VAL A 68 -9.59 13.99 -25.48
C VAL A 68 -10.25 12.89 -24.65
N HIS A 69 -11.55 13.03 -24.40
CA HIS A 69 -12.37 11.95 -23.88
C HIS A 69 -12.70 10.95 -25.00
N ARG A 70 -12.53 9.65 -24.74
CA ARG A 70 -12.71 8.59 -25.76
C ARG A 70 -14.10 8.57 -26.39
N ASN A 71 -15.14 8.85 -25.61
CA ASN A 71 -16.53 8.94 -26.07
C ASN A 71 -16.79 10.19 -26.94
N GLU A 72 -15.95 11.23 -26.84
CA GLU A 72 -16.07 12.47 -27.59
C GLU A 72 -15.05 12.58 -28.73
N ALA A 73 -14.24 11.55 -28.96
CA ALA A 73 -13.20 11.55 -30.00
C ALA A 73 -13.73 11.92 -31.39
N GLY A 74 -14.96 11.49 -31.73
CA GLY A 74 -15.62 11.88 -32.98
C GLY A 74 -15.86 13.39 -33.10
N LEU A 75 -16.32 14.02 -32.02
CA LEU A 75 -16.56 15.46 -31.95
C LEU A 75 -15.25 16.25 -32.08
N VAL A 76 -14.20 15.82 -31.36
CA VAL A 76 -12.88 16.47 -31.43
C VAL A 76 -12.30 16.36 -32.85
N ARG A 77 -12.45 15.21 -33.52
CA ARG A 77 -12.04 15.06 -34.92
C ARG A 77 -12.80 15.99 -35.88
N SER A 78 -14.12 16.14 -35.70
CA SER A 78 -14.90 17.13 -36.47
C SER A 78 -14.42 18.55 -36.21
N THR A 79 -14.12 18.88 -34.95
CA THR A 79 -13.61 20.19 -34.56
C THR A 79 -12.28 20.50 -35.21
N ILE A 80 -11.34 19.55 -35.26
CA ILE A 80 -10.06 19.71 -35.97
C ILE A 80 -10.31 19.95 -37.46
N ARG A 81 -11.20 19.17 -38.09
CA ARG A 81 -11.55 19.34 -39.51
C ARG A 81 -12.16 20.71 -39.81
N GLU A 82 -13.08 21.19 -38.99
CA GLU A 82 -13.78 22.46 -39.21
C GLU A 82 -12.89 23.68 -38.93
N ARG A 83 -12.03 23.60 -37.91
CA ARG A 83 -11.12 24.69 -37.53
C ARG A 83 -9.77 24.64 -38.24
N GLY A 84 -9.50 23.58 -38.99
CA GLY A 84 -8.22 23.29 -39.63
C GLY A 84 -7.14 22.78 -38.67
N ARG A 85 -7.06 23.34 -37.47
CA ARG A 85 -6.09 22.95 -36.42
C ARG A 85 -6.73 22.94 -35.02
N HIS A 86 -6.30 22.02 -34.16
CA HIS A 86 -6.67 22.02 -32.74
C HIS A 86 -5.58 21.37 -31.88
N LYS A 87 -5.42 21.89 -30.67
CA LYS A 87 -4.52 21.33 -29.67
C LYS A 87 -5.22 20.23 -28.89
N VAL A 88 -4.57 19.09 -28.73
CA VAL A 88 -5.07 17.92 -28.00
C VAL A 88 -4.09 17.46 -26.93
N ILE A 89 -4.62 16.95 -25.81
CA ILE A 89 -3.89 16.22 -24.78
C ILE A 89 -4.30 14.76 -24.88
N ASP A 90 -3.37 13.91 -25.30
CA ASP A 90 -3.60 12.49 -25.54
C ASP A 90 -2.32 11.68 -25.26
N LYS A 91 -2.47 10.37 -25.10
CA LYS A 91 -1.36 9.42 -25.06
C LYS A 91 -0.96 9.06 -26.49
N VAL A 92 0.28 9.40 -26.86
CA VAL A 92 0.82 9.24 -28.21
C VAL A 92 1.93 8.19 -28.22
N SER A 93 1.81 7.19 -29.08
CA SER A 93 2.86 6.21 -29.36
C SER A 93 3.29 6.29 -30.82
N VAL A 94 4.58 6.15 -31.09
CA VAL A 94 5.15 6.16 -32.45
C VAL A 94 5.70 4.79 -32.80
N ALA A 95 5.61 4.39 -34.06
CA ALA A 95 6.29 3.21 -34.59
C ALA A 95 6.99 3.55 -35.92
N LEU A 96 8.10 2.87 -36.21
CA LEU A 96 8.72 2.91 -37.52
C LEU A 96 7.92 2.03 -38.49
N ASN A 97 7.43 2.60 -39.57
CA ASN A 97 6.85 1.87 -40.68
C ASN A 97 7.95 1.54 -41.69
N GLU A 98 8.58 0.37 -41.52
CA GLU A 98 9.71 -0.10 -42.34
C GLU A 98 9.39 -0.18 -43.84
N LYS A 99 8.12 -0.40 -44.21
CA LYS A 99 7.70 -0.48 -45.62
C LYS A 99 7.72 0.88 -46.32
N ARG A 100 7.51 1.94 -45.56
CA ARG A 100 7.43 3.33 -46.06
C ARG A 100 8.61 4.19 -45.63
N ASP A 101 9.47 3.65 -44.76
CA ASP A 101 10.59 4.34 -44.13
C ASP A 101 10.19 5.66 -43.43
N VAL A 102 9.09 5.62 -42.66
CA VAL A 102 8.57 6.79 -41.93
C VAL A 102 8.16 6.43 -40.52
N TYR A 103 8.23 7.41 -39.61
CA TYR A 103 7.66 7.28 -38.27
C TYR A 103 6.18 7.67 -38.28
N GLU A 104 5.34 6.81 -37.70
CA GLU A 104 3.89 6.98 -37.64
C GLU A 104 3.41 6.99 -36.18
N ALA A 105 2.82 8.12 -35.76
CA ALA A 105 2.16 8.28 -34.47
C ALA A 105 0.73 7.70 -34.47
N THR A 106 0.36 7.21 -33.30
CA THR A 106 -0.98 6.75 -32.93
C THR A 106 -1.42 7.47 -31.65
N PHE A 107 -2.60 8.09 -31.73
CA PHE A 107 -3.26 8.81 -30.64
C PHE A 107 -4.30 7.90 -29.99
N ALA A 108 -4.11 7.56 -28.72
CA ALA A 108 -4.89 6.51 -28.05
C ALA A 108 -6.35 6.90 -27.84
N ASN A 109 -6.63 8.11 -27.38
CA ASN A 109 -7.99 8.55 -27.07
C ASN A 109 -8.71 9.13 -28.29
N LEU A 110 -8.01 9.90 -29.12
CA LEU A 110 -8.54 10.45 -30.38
C LEU A 110 -8.80 9.35 -31.43
N GLY A 111 -8.10 8.22 -31.31
CA GLY A 111 -8.24 7.07 -32.19
C GLY A 111 -7.70 7.31 -33.60
N VAL A 112 -6.76 8.24 -33.74
CA VAL A 112 -6.10 8.57 -35.02
C VAL A 112 -4.78 7.80 -35.11
N ARG A 113 -4.47 7.32 -36.32
CA ARG A 113 -3.27 6.52 -36.62
C ARG A 113 -2.60 7.04 -37.88
N ARG A 114 -1.36 6.60 -38.12
CA ARG A 114 -0.54 6.95 -39.31
C ARG A 114 -0.24 8.45 -39.43
N VAL A 115 -0.22 9.17 -38.31
CA VAL A 115 0.19 10.58 -38.30
C VAL A 115 1.70 10.63 -38.48
N LEU A 116 2.20 11.30 -39.52
CA LEU A 116 3.64 11.34 -39.78
C LEU A 116 4.37 12.11 -38.69
N VAL A 117 5.53 11.60 -38.28
CA VAL A 117 6.40 12.22 -37.28
C VAL A 117 7.80 12.39 -37.89
N THR A 118 8.41 13.55 -37.67
CA THR A 118 9.77 13.79 -38.17
C THR A 118 10.80 13.01 -37.34
N PRO A 119 11.92 12.56 -37.95
CA PRO A 119 12.99 11.89 -37.22
C PRO A 119 13.55 12.72 -36.05
N ASP A 120 13.56 14.05 -36.16
CA ASP A 120 14.07 14.92 -35.09
C ASP A 120 13.21 14.87 -33.83
N VAL A 121 11.88 14.78 -33.95
CA VAL A 121 11.00 14.55 -32.79
C VAL A 121 11.40 13.26 -32.06
N ILE A 122 11.74 12.22 -32.80
CA ILE A 122 12.12 10.92 -32.24
C ILE A 122 13.50 10.95 -31.60
N LYS A 123 14.46 11.67 -32.19
CA LYS A 123 15.79 11.88 -31.59
C LYS A 123 15.68 12.59 -30.24
N HIS A 124 14.81 13.59 -30.13
CA HIS A 124 14.61 14.35 -28.88
C HIS A 124 13.72 13.59 -27.89
N HIS A 125 12.79 12.77 -28.37
CA HIS A 125 11.81 12.07 -27.55
C HIS A 125 11.72 10.56 -27.88
N PRO A 126 12.81 9.80 -27.67
CA PRO A 126 12.86 8.39 -28.06
C PRO A 126 11.83 7.53 -27.32
N LYS A 127 11.36 7.97 -26.14
CA LYS A 127 10.31 7.30 -25.35
C LYS A 127 8.98 7.15 -26.12
N LEU A 128 8.72 7.98 -27.13
CA LEU A 128 7.54 7.85 -28.00
C LEU A 128 7.49 6.49 -28.71
N LEU A 129 8.63 5.84 -28.98
CA LEU A 129 8.71 4.55 -29.69
C LEU A 129 8.36 3.32 -28.83
N VAL A 130 8.21 3.49 -27.51
CA VAL A 130 8.17 2.36 -26.57
C VAL A 130 6.75 2.06 -26.05
N SER A 131 6.24 2.91 -25.16
CA SER A 131 5.00 2.66 -24.39
C SER A 131 3.93 3.74 -24.60
N GLY A 132 4.22 4.71 -25.46
CA GLY A 132 3.46 5.92 -25.68
C GLY A 132 3.50 6.87 -24.48
N VAL A 133 3.67 8.17 -24.75
CA VAL A 133 3.82 9.21 -23.74
C VAL A 133 2.62 10.15 -23.81
N TRP A 134 2.19 10.71 -22.69
CA TRP A 134 1.20 11.79 -22.73
C TRP A 134 1.83 13.03 -23.35
N CYS A 135 1.15 13.60 -24.34
CA CYS A 135 1.65 14.74 -25.08
C CYS A 135 0.55 15.78 -25.23
N ILE A 136 0.99 17.03 -25.28
CA ILE A 136 0.23 18.14 -25.83
C ILE A 136 0.64 18.23 -27.31
N ALA A 137 -0.28 17.97 -28.22
CA ALA A 137 -0.01 17.97 -29.66
C ALA A 137 -0.91 18.95 -30.39
N ASP A 138 -0.37 19.66 -31.37
CA ASP A 138 -1.15 20.41 -32.35
C ASP A 138 -1.39 19.54 -33.57
N LEU A 139 -2.65 19.24 -33.83
CA LEU A 139 -3.08 18.43 -34.96
C LEU A 139 -3.81 19.28 -35.97
N GLU A 140 -3.48 19.04 -37.24
CA GLU A 140 -4.17 19.59 -38.39
C GLU A 140 -4.84 18.49 -39.20
N TYR A 141 -5.88 18.88 -39.93
CA TYR A 141 -6.59 17.99 -40.84
C TYR A 141 -6.62 18.58 -42.24
N MET A 142 -5.96 17.89 -43.17
CA MET A 142 -6.01 18.20 -44.60
C MET A 142 -6.44 16.95 -45.36
N TYR A 143 -7.61 17.03 -45.99
CA TYR A 143 -8.11 15.94 -46.82
C TYR A 143 -7.19 15.73 -48.05
N SER A 144 -6.93 14.47 -48.36
CA SER A 144 -6.18 14.04 -49.55
C SER A 144 -6.95 12.90 -50.23
N ASP A 145 -7.03 12.93 -51.56
CA ASP A 145 -7.62 11.85 -52.36
C ASP A 145 -6.71 10.61 -52.48
N ASP A 146 -5.45 10.71 -52.03
CA ASP A 146 -4.52 9.57 -51.97
C ASP A 146 -4.68 8.79 -50.66
N ASN A 147 -5.13 7.53 -50.79
CA ASN A 147 -5.29 6.59 -49.68
C ASN A 147 -3.99 6.29 -48.90
N ASN A 148 -2.82 6.57 -49.47
CA ASN A 148 -1.53 6.40 -48.80
C ASN A 148 -1.12 7.61 -47.95
N VAL A 149 -1.78 8.76 -48.11
CA VAL A 149 -1.49 9.96 -47.34
C VAL A 149 -2.45 10.03 -46.15
N SER A 150 -1.90 10.11 -44.94
CA SER A 150 -2.71 10.35 -43.77
C SER A 150 -3.26 11.78 -43.84
N PRO A 151 -4.58 11.98 -43.67
CA PRO A 151 -5.15 13.34 -43.66
C PRO A 151 -4.84 14.10 -42.36
N TRP A 152 -4.25 13.42 -41.38
CA TRP A 152 -3.86 13.98 -40.10
C TRP A 152 -2.39 14.37 -40.13
N ILE A 153 -2.12 15.63 -39.82
CA ILE A 153 -0.79 16.21 -39.83
C ILE A 153 -0.43 16.64 -38.41
N LEU A 154 0.76 16.25 -37.97
CA LEU A 154 1.32 16.70 -36.70
C LEU A 154 2.10 17.98 -36.94
N ASP A 155 1.57 19.11 -36.45
CA ASP A 155 2.29 20.39 -36.51
C ASP A 155 3.35 20.45 -35.39
N SER A 156 2.92 20.18 -34.15
CA SER A 156 3.82 20.13 -33.00
C SER A 156 3.44 19.04 -32.02
N ILE A 157 4.44 18.50 -31.31
CA ILE A 157 4.24 17.57 -30.20
C ILE A 157 5.17 17.92 -29.06
N LYS A 158 4.60 18.09 -27.87
CA LYS A 158 5.34 18.32 -26.64
C LYS A 158 4.97 17.22 -25.64
N PRO A 159 5.89 16.28 -25.35
CA PRO A 159 5.69 15.35 -24.26
C PRO A 159 5.51 16.09 -22.94
N ILE A 160 4.60 15.58 -22.10
CA ILE A 160 4.36 16.05 -20.74
C ILE A 160 5.45 15.44 -19.87
N GLN A 161 6.66 15.99 -20.01
CA GLN A 161 7.88 15.62 -19.31
C GLN A 161 8.71 16.87 -19.02
N LEU A 162 9.61 16.80 -18.05
CA LEU A 162 10.58 17.83 -17.76
C LEU A 162 11.49 18.10 -18.96
N SER A 163 11.72 19.38 -19.23
CA SER A 163 12.56 19.83 -20.34
C SER A 163 14.06 19.67 -20.05
N HIS A 164 14.46 19.73 -18.78
CA HIS A 164 15.85 19.59 -18.36
C HIS A 164 15.91 18.96 -16.97
N PHE A 165 16.86 18.05 -16.77
CA PHE A 165 17.10 17.36 -15.51
C PHE A 165 18.53 17.66 -15.04
N ASP A 166 18.65 18.45 -13.97
CA ASP A 166 19.92 18.79 -13.31
C ASP A 166 20.09 17.96 -12.04
N PHE A 167 20.90 16.92 -12.13
CA PHE A 167 21.18 16.03 -11.01
C PHE A 167 22.17 16.63 -10.00
N ASP A 168 23.15 17.41 -10.47
CA ASP A 168 24.14 18.04 -9.58
C ASP A 168 23.49 19.11 -8.71
N GLY A 169 22.57 19.91 -9.29
CA GLY A 169 21.73 20.84 -8.56
C GLY A 169 20.87 20.15 -7.49
N TYR A 170 20.31 18.98 -7.79
CA TYR A 170 19.57 18.16 -6.81
C TYR A 170 20.46 17.73 -5.63
N LEU A 171 21.68 17.26 -5.88
CA LEU A 171 22.62 16.89 -4.81
C LEU A 171 23.07 18.09 -3.98
N ALA A 172 23.30 19.24 -4.61
CA ALA A 172 23.66 20.47 -3.92
C ALA A 172 22.51 20.98 -3.03
N ALA A 173 21.26 20.90 -3.51
CA ALA A 173 20.08 21.25 -2.73
C ALA A 173 19.88 20.27 -1.57
N ARG A 174 20.04 18.96 -1.79
CA ARG A 174 19.91 17.93 -0.73
C ARG A 174 20.80 18.23 0.50
N ARG A 175 22.02 18.71 0.30
CA ARG A 175 22.96 19.06 1.39
C ARG A 175 22.46 20.17 2.31
N GLN A 176 21.51 20.98 1.84
CA GLN A 176 20.93 22.06 2.62
C GLN A 176 19.77 21.60 3.51
N PHE A 177 19.34 20.34 3.39
CA PHE A 177 18.30 19.73 4.22
C PHE A 177 18.90 18.82 5.29
N THR A 178 18.32 18.86 6.48
CA THR A 178 18.51 17.77 7.45
C THR A 178 17.84 16.50 6.96
N THR A 179 18.24 15.34 7.49
CA THR A 179 17.61 14.05 7.13
C THR A 179 16.11 14.04 7.40
N ALA A 180 15.66 14.60 8.52
CA ALA A 180 14.23 14.66 8.87
C ALA A 180 13.44 15.52 7.86
N GLU A 181 13.90 16.74 7.57
CA GLU A 181 13.27 17.61 6.56
C GLU A 181 13.24 16.94 5.17
N TRP A 182 14.30 16.21 4.82
CA TRP A 182 14.39 15.53 3.54
C TRP A 182 13.38 14.39 3.41
N ILE A 183 13.26 13.57 4.46
CA ILE A 183 12.24 12.52 4.54
C ILE A 183 10.85 13.13 4.43
N ASP A 184 10.59 14.24 5.11
CA ASP A 184 9.29 14.91 5.08
C ASP A 184 8.95 15.45 3.69
N LEU A 185 9.92 16.07 3.00
CA LEU A 185 9.77 16.46 1.59
C LEU A 185 9.47 15.25 0.69
N LEU A 186 10.14 14.12 0.87
CA LEU A 186 9.87 12.90 0.10
C LEU A 186 8.47 12.35 0.39
N MET A 187 8.03 12.38 1.66
CA MET A 187 6.67 11.98 2.07
C MET A 187 5.60 12.87 1.42
N GLN A 188 5.79 14.20 1.44
CA GLN A 188 4.93 15.14 0.73
C GLN A 188 4.94 14.85 -0.78
N SER A 189 6.10 14.54 -1.35
CA SER A 189 6.26 14.25 -2.79
C SER A 189 5.46 13.03 -3.25
N ILE A 190 5.36 11.99 -2.42
CA ILE A 190 4.51 10.80 -2.67
C ILE A 190 3.04 11.01 -2.24
N GLY A 191 2.71 12.18 -1.69
CA GLY A 191 1.34 12.64 -1.41
C GLY A 191 0.88 12.53 0.05
N PHE A 192 1.76 12.14 0.99
CA PHE A 192 1.40 11.93 2.39
C PHE A 192 1.82 13.09 3.30
N ASN A 193 0.98 13.40 4.29
CA ASN A 193 1.30 14.38 5.33
C ASN A 193 2.31 13.78 6.33
N PRO A 194 3.57 14.24 6.38
CA PRO A 194 4.59 13.65 7.23
C PRO A 194 4.29 13.72 8.73
N ASP A 195 3.48 14.66 9.21
CA ASP A 195 3.20 14.84 10.64
C ASP A 195 2.37 13.69 11.24
N LEU A 196 1.67 12.93 10.38
CA LEU A 196 0.82 11.81 10.79
C LEU A 196 1.54 10.46 10.74
N PHE A 197 2.83 10.42 10.41
CA PHE A 197 3.60 9.19 10.31
C PHE A 197 4.79 9.20 11.27
N GLY A 198 4.95 8.11 12.03
CA GLY A 198 6.19 7.83 12.74
C GLY A 198 7.34 7.55 11.77
N TYR A 199 8.58 7.69 12.24
CA TYR A 199 9.78 7.51 11.41
C TYR A 199 9.84 6.14 10.70
N ARG A 200 9.52 5.05 11.41
CA ARG A 200 9.45 3.70 10.83
C ARG A 200 8.42 3.61 9.69
N ASN A 201 7.24 4.20 9.86
CA ASN A 201 6.21 4.20 8.83
C ASN A 201 6.64 5.04 7.61
N LYS A 202 7.36 6.15 7.81
CA LYS A 202 7.96 6.93 6.72
C LYS A 202 8.96 6.07 5.93
N LEU A 203 9.86 5.35 6.60
CA LEU A 203 10.79 4.45 5.92
C LEU A 203 10.07 3.36 5.11
N MET A 204 8.99 2.76 5.64
CA MET A 204 8.19 1.79 4.89
C MET A 204 7.58 2.37 3.61
N GLN A 205 7.08 3.61 3.66
CA GLN A 205 6.59 4.29 2.45
C GLN A 205 7.72 4.54 1.45
N LEU A 206 8.91 4.92 1.92
CA LEU A 206 10.05 5.20 1.06
C LEU A 206 10.67 3.93 0.44
N VAL A 207 10.57 2.76 1.07
CA VAL A 207 10.93 1.46 0.46
C VAL A 207 10.18 1.24 -0.85
N ARG A 208 8.93 1.69 -0.95
CA ARG A 208 8.13 1.54 -2.17
C ARG A 208 8.74 2.30 -3.37
N LEU A 209 9.66 3.25 -3.14
CA LEU A 209 10.42 3.96 -4.18
C LEU A 209 11.66 3.20 -4.66
N VAL A 210 12.21 2.28 -3.86
CA VAL A 210 13.42 1.52 -4.19
C VAL A 210 13.35 0.78 -5.53
N PRO A 211 12.23 0.13 -5.92
CA PRO A 211 12.08 -0.47 -7.26
C PRO A 211 12.43 0.47 -8.42
N TYR A 212 12.21 1.78 -8.26
CA TYR A 212 12.48 2.78 -9.28
C TYR A 212 13.95 3.19 -9.34
N CYS A 213 14.70 3.19 -8.21
CA CYS A 213 16.12 3.58 -8.17
C CYS A 213 17.13 2.44 -8.09
N GLU A 214 16.67 1.21 -7.88
CA GLU A 214 17.51 0.01 -7.86
C GLU A 214 17.10 -0.95 -8.99
N ARG A 215 18.09 -1.48 -9.71
CA ARG A 215 17.84 -2.34 -10.89
C ARG A 215 17.49 -3.75 -10.45
N ASN A 216 16.43 -4.33 -11.03
CA ASN A 216 15.98 -5.68 -10.70
C ASN A 216 15.86 -5.90 -9.18
N TYR A 217 15.16 -4.97 -8.53
CA TYR A 217 14.77 -5.10 -7.13
C TYR A 217 13.43 -5.85 -7.06
N ASN A 218 13.28 -6.75 -6.09
CA ASN A 218 12.18 -7.69 -6.04
C ASN A 218 11.51 -7.51 -4.68
N LEU A 219 10.38 -6.84 -4.67
CA LEU A 219 9.67 -6.47 -3.45
C LEU A 219 8.35 -7.22 -3.38
N ILE A 220 7.98 -7.68 -2.20
CA ILE A 220 6.62 -8.13 -1.92
C ILE A 220 6.03 -7.30 -0.79
N GLU A 221 4.77 -6.92 -0.93
CA GLU A 221 3.98 -6.27 0.11
C GLU A 221 2.66 -7.01 0.27
N LEU A 222 2.46 -7.60 1.44
CA LEU A 222 1.21 -8.24 1.83
C LEU A 222 0.69 -7.60 3.13
N GLY A 223 -0.60 -7.33 3.20
CA GLY A 223 -1.24 -6.82 4.40
C GLY A 223 -2.72 -6.48 4.23
N PRO A 224 -3.36 -5.89 5.24
CA PRO A 224 -4.79 -5.59 5.22
C PRO A 224 -5.21 -4.68 4.07
N LYS A 225 -6.50 -4.68 3.72
CA LYS A 225 -7.05 -3.79 2.69
C LYS A 225 -6.97 -2.33 3.13
N GLY A 226 -6.86 -1.39 2.18
CA GLY A 226 -6.91 0.05 2.47
C GLY A 226 -5.58 0.73 2.84
N THR A 227 -4.45 0.01 2.81
CA THR A 227 -3.12 0.53 3.18
C THR A 227 -2.34 1.19 2.01
N GLY A 228 -3.02 1.48 0.89
CA GLY A 228 -2.47 2.19 -0.27
C GLY A 228 -1.36 1.49 -1.06
N LYS A 229 -1.21 0.17 -0.89
CA LYS A 229 -0.13 -0.65 -1.47
C LYS A 229 0.06 -0.46 -2.98
N SER A 230 -1.03 -0.24 -3.71
CA SER A 230 -1.02 -0.14 -5.19
C SER A 230 -0.92 1.31 -5.69
N HIS A 231 -1.03 2.32 -4.82
CA HIS A 231 -1.11 3.74 -5.20
C HIS A 231 0.18 4.23 -5.87
N ILE A 232 1.34 3.95 -5.26
CA ILE A 232 2.63 4.36 -5.80
C ILE A 232 2.83 3.74 -7.20
N TYR A 233 2.54 2.46 -7.39
CA TYR A 233 2.83 1.79 -8.66
C TYR A 233 1.88 2.14 -9.81
N SER A 234 0.72 2.74 -9.52
CA SER A 234 -0.26 3.16 -10.54
C SER A 234 -0.06 4.60 -11.00
N GLU A 235 0.25 5.52 -10.08
CA GLU A 235 0.14 6.96 -10.33
C GLU A 235 1.46 7.73 -10.18
N PHE A 236 2.48 7.15 -9.53
CA PHE A 236 3.70 7.86 -9.12
C PHE A 236 4.76 8.02 -10.21
N SER A 237 4.78 7.25 -11.28
CA SER A 237 5.90 7.33 -12.23
C SER A 237 5.52 6.94 -13.65
N PRO A 238 5.97 7.70 -14.67
CA PRO A 238 5.84 7.30 -16.07
C PRO A 238 6.74 6.09 -16.42
N HIS A 239 7.60 5.63 -15.50
CA HIS A 239 8.50 4.48 -15.68
C HIS A 239 7.99 3.20 -15.00
N GLY A 240 6.82 3.23 -14.36
CA GLY A 240 6.19 2.07 -13.74
C GLY A 240 4.93 1.62 -14.47
N ILE A 241 4.62 0.32 -14.36
CA ILE A 241 3.33 -0.22 -14.77
C ILE A 241 2.74 -1.11 -13.68
N LEU A 242 1.47 -0.89 -13.35
CA LEU A 242 0.67 -1.77 -12.49
C LEU A 242 -0.17 -2.71 -13.35
N ILE A 243 -0.10 -4.00 -13.05
CA ILE A 243 -0.90 -5.03 -13.70
C ILE A 243 -1.90 -5.58 -12.70
N SER A 244 -3.19 -5.26 -12.90
CA SER A 244 -4.29 -5.77 -12.09
C SER A 244 -4.84 -7.09 -12.64
N GLY A 245 -5.32 -7.97 -11.76
CA GLY A 245 -6.17 -9.11 -12.15
C GLY A 245 -5.47 -10.46 -12.36
N GLY A 246 -4.25 -10.68 -11.86
CA GLY A 246 -3.63 -12.00 -11.69
C GLY A 246 -3.24 -12.80 -12.95
N GLU A 247 -3.79 -12.49 -14.12
CA GLU A 247 -3.51 -13.22 -15.37
C GLU A 247 -2.54 -12.43 -16.27
N VAL A 248 -1.25 -12.66 -16.07
CA VAL A 248 -0.20 -12.18 -16.97
C VAL A 248 0.36 -13.35 -17.76
N THR A 249 0.45 -13.19 -19.07
CA THR A 249 1.06 -14.20 -19.94
C THR A 249 2.57 -13.96 -20.07
N VAL A 250 3.32 -15.03 -20.31
CA VAL A 250 4.77 -14.96 -20.62
C VAL A 250 5.05 -13.98 -21.77
N ALA A 251 4.19 -13.96 -22.79
CA ALA A 251 4.33 -13.09 -23.94
C ALA A 251 4.20 -11.61 -23.59
N LYS A 252 3.28 -11.26 -22.68
CA LYS A 252 3.08 -9.88 -22.24
C LYS A 252 4.25 -9.43 -21.36
N LEU A 253 4.74 -10.28 -20.48
CA LEU A 253 5.79 -9.90 -19.53
C LEU A 253 7.19 -9.89 -20.17
N PHE A 254 7.54 -10.94 -20.93
CA PHE A 254 8.92 -11.19 -21.38
C PHE A 254 9.14 -11.03 -22.87
N VAL A 255 8.56 -11.91 -23.70
CA VAL A 255 8.74 -11.87 -25.15
C VAL A 255 7.64 -12.66 -25.84
N ASN A 256 7.07 -12.07 -26.90
CA ASN A 256 6.14 -12.76 -27.78
C ASN A 256 6.91 -13.49 -28.89
N ASN A 257 7.00 -14.82 -28.77
CA ASN A 257 7.73 -15.68 -29.71
C ASN A 257 7.27 -15.59 -31.17
N ALA A 258 6.00 -15.22 -31.44
CA ALA A 258 5.50 -15.10 -32.81
C ALA A 258 5.97 -13.81 -33.49
N SER A 259 6.27 -12.77 -32.71
CA SER A 259 6.63 -11.43 -33.22
C SER A 259 8.05 -10.99 -32.87
N GLY A 260 8.75 -11.71 -31.99
CA GLY A 260 10.04 -11.30 -31.43
C GLY A 260 9.98 -10.08 -30.48
N LYS A 261 8.80 -9.45 -30.31
CA LYS A 261 8.66 -8.24 -29.51
C LYS A 261 8.88 -8.52 -28.02
N ILE A 262 9.79 -7.75 -27.42
CA ILE A 262 10.05 -7.76 -25.98
C ILE A 262 8.78 -7.33 -25.23
N GLY A 263 8.55 -7.90 -24.06
CA GLY A 263 7.44 -7.61 -23.17
C GLY A 263 7.73 -6.47 -22.21
N LEU A 264 6.88 -6.33 -21.20
CA LEU A 264 6.94 -5.22 -20.24
C LEU A 264 8.31 -5.06 -19.55
N VAL A 265 9.01 -6.16 -19.22
CA VAL A 265 10.28 -6.06 -18.49
C VAL A 265 11.40 -5.36 -19.27
N GLY A 266 11.31 -5.31 -20.59
CA GLY A 266 12.30 -4.61 -21.41
C GLY A 266 12.08 -3.11 -21.54
N TYR A 267 10.93 -2.60 -21.08
CA TYR A 267 10.51 -1.22 -21.32
C TYR A 267 10.26 -0.41 -20.04
N TRP A 268 9.90 -1.08 -18.94
CA TRP A 268 9.55 -0.44 -17.68
C TRP A 268 10.67 -0.60 -16.66
N ASP A 269 10.83 0.39 -15.78
CA ASP A 269 11.74 0.27 -14.63
C ASP A 269 11.18 -0.62 -13.55
N THR A 270 9.86 -0.59 -13.37
CA THR A 270 9.14 -1.31 -12.33
C THR A 270 7.88 -1.92 -12.92
N VAL A 271 7.71 -3.22 -12.75
CA VAL A 271 6.50 -3.95 -13.09
C VAL A 271 5.88 -4.44 -11.79
N ALA A 272 4.74 -3.87 -11.43
CA ALA A 272 4.00 -4.21 -10.22
C ALA A 272 2.78 -5.09 -10.54
N PHE A 273 2.55 -6.10 -9.72
CA PHE A 273 1.40 -7.00 -9.78
C PHE A 273 0.45 -6.64 -8.64
N ASP A 274 -0.74 -6.17 -8.98
CA ASP A 274 -1.79 -5.89 -8.01
C ASP A 274 -2.66 -7.12 -7.78
N GLU A 275 -3.27 -7.19 -6.59
CA GLU A 275 -4.04 -8.33 -6.12
C GLU A 275 -3.31 -9.66 -6.34
N PHE A 276 -2.02 -9.69 -6.09
CA PHE A 276 -1.20 -10.86 -6.33
C PHE A 276 -1.60 -12.05 -5.44
N ALA A 277 -2.16 -11.77 -4.26
CA ALA A 277 -2.73 -12.75 -3.34
C ALA A 277 -4.07 -13.33 -3.84
N GLY A 278 -4.28 -14.61 -3.52
CA GLY A 278 -5.51 -15.37 -3.73
C GLY A 278 -5.23 -16.79 -4.20
N LYS A 279 -5.39 -17.78 -3.30
CA LYS A 279 -5.17 -19.22 -3.57
C LYS A 279 -5.92 -19.76 -4.80
N LYS A 280 -7.07 -19.17 -5.15
CA LYS A 280 -7.89 -19.59 -6.30
C LYS A 280 -7.37 -19.08 -7.65
N LYS A 281 -6.47 -18.10 -7.67
CA LYS A 281 -5.91 -17.55 -8.92
C LYS A 281 -5.00 -18.60 -9.57
N ARG A 282 -5.12 -18.76 -10.89
CA ARG A 282 -4.31 -19.70 -11.66
C ARG A 282 -3.22 -18.94 -12.41
N ALA A 283 -1.97 -19.13 -12.01
CA ALA A 283 -0.84 -18.63 -12.76
C ALA A 283 -0.23 -19.72 -13.65
N ASN A 284 0.44 -19.30 -14.73
CA ASN A 284 1.14 -20.23 -15.60
C ASN A 284 2.48 -20.64 -14.97
N LYS A 285 2.69 -21.94 -14.69
CA LYS A 285 3.94 -22.44 -14.11
C LYS A 285 5.19 -22.02 -14.90
N ALA A 286 5.09 -22.01 -16.24
CA ALA A 286 6.19 -21.56 -17.09
C ALA A 286 6.56 -20.09 -16.88
N LEU A 287 5.60 -19.24 -16.48
CA LEU A 287 5.89 -17.85 -16.12
C LEU A 287 6.74 -17.78 -14.85
N VAL A 288 6.40 -18.57 -13.83
CA VAL A 288 7.11 -18.59 -12.55
C VAL A 288 8.55 -19.07 -12.76
N ASP A 289 8.75 -20.11 -13.56
CA ASP A 289 10.11 -20.62 -13.84
C ASP A 289 10.98 -19.60 -14.59
N ILE A 290 10.40 -18.84 -15.53
CA ILE A 290 11.12 -17.75 -16.20
C ILE A 290 11.40 -16.60 -15.21
N LEU A 291 10.44 -16.27 -14.35
CA LEU A 291 10.61 -15.25 -13.31
C LEU A 291 11.76 -15.60 -12.35
N LYS A 292 11.89 -16.86 -11.92
CA LYS A 292 13.00 -17.31 -11.07
C LYS A 292 14.36 -16.98 -11.67
N ASN A 293 14.53 -17.27 -12.97
CA ASN A 293 15.77 -16.97 -13.68
C ASN A 293 15.97 -15.45 -13.85
N TYR A 294 14.92 -14.75 -14.26
CA TYR A 294 14.96 -13.31 -14.47
C TYR A 294 15.31 -12.53 -13.19
N MET A 295 14.64 -12.84 -12.08
CA MET A 295 14.85 -12.20 -10.78
C MET A 295 16.24 -12.51 -10.19
N ALA A 296 16.91 -13.55 -10.69
CA ALA A 296 18.28 -13.92 -10.31
C ALA A 296 19.33 -13.20 -11.13
N ASN A 297 19.16 -13.26 -12.45
CA ASN A 297 20.23 -13.06 -13.42
C ASN A 297 19.98 -11.85 -14.32
N LYS A 298 18.85 -11.14 -14.13
CA LYS A 298 18.40 -10.04 -14.99
C LYS A 298 18.23 -10.46 -16.45
N SER A 299 18.06 -11.76 -16.70
CA SER A 299 17.98 -12.32 -18.03
C SER A 299 16.96 -13.43 -18.11
N PHE A 300 16.42 -13.63 -19.31
CA PHE A 300 15.49 -14.69 -19.61
C PHE A 300 15.83 -15.30 -20.96
N SER A 301 15.70 -16.62 -21.04
CA SER A 301 16.03 -17.39 -22.24
C SER A 301 14.74 -18.03 -22.77
N ARG A 302 14.48 -17.85 -24.07
CA ARG A 302 13.38 -18.55 -24.73
C ARG A 302 13.73 -18.80 -26.19
N GLY A 303 14.33 -19.95 -26.46
CA GLY A 303 14.94 -20.29 -27.76
C GLY A 303 16.46 -20.35 -27.65
N ILE A 304 17.16 -19.79 -28.64
CA ILE A 304 18.63 -19.83 -28.75
C ILE A 304 19.29 -18.59 -28.10
N GLU A 305 18.57 -17.46 -28.01
CA GLU A 305 19.10 -16.18 -27.52
C GLU A 305 18.65 -15.88 -26.09
N THR A 306 19.57 -15.36 -25.27
CA THR A 306 19.29 -14.89 -23.91
C THR A 306 19.16 -13.37 -23.93
N LEU A 307 18.01 -12.87 -23.49
CA LEU A 307 17.71 -11.44 -23.46
C LEU A 307 17.88 -10.91 -22.04
N GLY A 308 18.52 -9.74 -21.91
CA GLY A 308 18.67 -9.02 -20.65
C GLY A 308 17.57 -7.97 -20.46
N ALA A 309 17.15 -7.76 -19.22
CA ALA A 309 16.21 -6.70 -18.84
C ALA A 309 16.42 -6.29 -17.38
N GLU A 310 16.12 -5.03 -17.05
CA GLU A 310 16.51 -4.45 -15.75
C GLU A 310 15.33 -4.08 -14.84
N ALA A 311 14.09 -4.33 -15.30
CA ALA A 311 12.88 -4.08 -14.52
C ALA A 311 12.93 -4.72 -13.12
N SER A 312 12.50 -3.93 -12.15
CA SER A 312 12.19 -4.37 -10.79
C SER A 312 10.80 -5.00 -10.76
N MET A 313 10.62 -6.02 -9.93
CA MET A 313 9.36 -6.73 -9.76
C MET A 313 8.76 -6.37 -8.40
N VAL A 314 7.49 -5.98 -8.39
CA VAL A 314 6.76 -5.72 -7.15
C VAL A 314 5.50 -6.56 -7.11
N PHE A 315 5.26 -7.25 -6.00
CA PHE A 315 4.09 -8.09 -5.79
C PHE A 315 3.27 -7.53 -4.65
N VAL A 316 2.05 -7.08 -4.92
CA VAL A 316 1.16 -6.46 -3.94
C VAL A 316 -0.06 -7.35 -3.74
N GLY A 317 -0.35 -7.74 -2.50
CA GLY A 317 -1.48 -8.62 -2.20
C GLY A 317 -2.11 -8.30 -0.84
N ASN A 318 -3.34 -8.78 -0.64
CA ASN A 318 -4.01 -8.65 0.66
C ASN A 318 -3.86 -9.93 1.48
N THR A 319 -3.67 -9.78 2.79
CA THR A 319 -3.82 -10.90 3.73
C THR A 319 -5.29 -11.09 4.07
N GLN A 320 -5.73 -12.33 4.27
CA GLN A 320 -7.09 -12.62 4.74
C GLN A 320 -7.15 -12.59 6.27
N HIS A 321 -6.11 -13.12 6.91
CA HIS A 321 -6.01 -13.27 8.35
C HIS A 321 -5.11 -12.22 8.99
N THR A 322 -5.25 -12.08 10.31
CA THR A 322 -4.38 -11.28 11.16
C THR A 322 -2.98 -11.88 11.26
N LEU A 323 -2.00 -11.05 11.64
CA LEU A 323 -0.61 -11.48 11.81
C LEU A 323 -0.47 -12.66 12.81
N PRO A 324 -1.03 -12.61 14.04
CA PRO A 324 -0.89 -13.71 15.00
C PRO A 324 -1.46 -15.02 14.48
N TYR A 325 -2.64 -14.97 13.84
CA TYR A 325 -3.24 -16.13 13.19
C TYR A 325 -2.31 -16.73 12.14
N MET A 326 -1.78 -15.91 11.23
CA MET A 326 -0.87 -16.38 10.17
C MET A 326 0.39 -17.02 10.76
N LEU A 327 0.99 -16.41 11.79
CA LEU A 327 2.18 -16.95 12.44
C LEU A 327 1.92 -18.32 13.07
N ARG A 328 0.75 -18.50 13.70
CA ARG A 328 0.36 -19.76 14.34
C ARG A 328 -0.01 -20.84 13.32
N HIS A 329 -0.88 -20.52 12.35
CA HIS A 329 -1.52 -21.52 11.48
C HIS A 329 -0.84 -21.72 10.13
N GLY A 330 0.06 -20.82 9.70
CA GLY A 330 0.75 -20.91 8.42
C GLY A 330 2.05 -20.11 8.41
N ASP A 331 2.17 -19.28 7.39
CA ASP A 331 3.30 -18.40 7.14
C ASP A 331 2.80 -17.14 6.44
N LEU A 332 3.69 -16.16 6.30
CA LEU A 332 3.35 -14.84 5.77
C LEU A 332 3.12 -14.85 4.24
N PHE A 333 3.31 -15.98 3.55
CA PHE A 333 3.07 -16.17 2.12
C PHE A 333 1.87 -17.08 1.81
N ASP A 334 1.16 -17.59 2.81
CA ASP A 334 0.08 -18.58 2.64
C ASP A 334 -0.99 -18.12 1.62
N GLU A 335 -1.25 -16.82 1.53
CA GLU A 335 -2.23 -16.26 0.60
C GLU A 335 -1.80 -16.24 -0.87
N LEU A 336 -0.57 -16.63 -1.20
CA LEU A 336 -0.10 -16.64 -2.58
C LEU A 336 -0.78 -17.73 -3.43
N PRO A 337 -0.94 -17.50 -4.75
CA PRO A 337 -1.39 -18.55 -5.65
C PRO A 337 -0.41 -19.74 -5.62
N ALA A 338 -0.94 -20.96 -5.73
CA ALA A 338 -0.15 -22.19 -5.56
C ALA A 338 1.09 -22.29 -6.45
N GLN A 339 1.09 -21.66 -7.63
CA GLN A 339 2.26 -21.67 -8.52
C GLN A 339 3.38 -20.72 -8.06
N TYR A 340 3.05 -19.66 -7.33
CA TYR A 340 4.00 -18.70 -6.74
C TYR A 340 4.42 -19.08 -5.32
N TYR A 341 3.65 -19.95 -4.66
CA TYR A 341 4.01 -20.60 -3.40
C TYR A 341 5.09 -21.67 -3.64
N ASP A 342 6.28 -21.20 -4.02
CA ASP A 342 7.44 -22.00 -4.40
C ASP A 342 8.68 -21.39 -3.74
N SER A 343 9.38 -22.17 -2.91
CA SER A 343 10.49 -21.69 -2.08
C SER A 343 11.61 -21.06 -2.94
N ALA A 344 11.90 -21.63 -4.12
CA ALA A 344 12.92 -21.11 -5.02
C ALA A 344 12.53 -19.78 -5.70
N PHE A 345 11.24 -19.52 -5.90
CA PHE A 345 10.73 -18.21 -6.33
C PHE A 345 10.76 -17.20 -5.19
N LEU A 346 10.23 -17.57 -4.02
CA LEU A 346 10.16 -16.69 -2.85
C LEU A 346 11.54 -16.25 -2.37
N ASP A 347 12.55 -17.12 -2.48
CA ASP A 347 13.94 -16.80 -2.15
C ASP A 347 14.56 -15.73 -3.08
N ARG A 348 13.92 -15.40 -4.21
CA ARG A 348 14.32 -14.30 -5.10
C ARG A 348 13.80 -12.93 -4.65
N LEU A 349 12.93 -12.88 -3.66
CA LEU A 349 12.40 -11.63 -3.10
C LEU A 349 13.47 -10.98 -2.22
N HIS A 350 13.84 -9.75 -2.51
CA HIS A 350 14.87 -9.04 -1.77
C HIS A 350 14.35 -8.50 -0.43
N PHE A 351 13.06 -8.17 -0.35
CA PHE A 351 12.45 -7.56 0.83
C PHE A 351 10.96 -7.90 0.95
N TYR A 352 10.52 -8.20 2.17
CA TYR A 352 9.11 -8.30 2.53
C TYR A 352 8.69 -7.06 3.31
N LEU A 353 7.80 -6.26 2.72
CA LEU A 353 7.20 -5.10 3.37
C LEU A 353 5.94 -5.53 4.15
N PRO A 354 5.93 -5.44 5.48
CA PRO A 354 4.81 -5.89 6.32
C PRO A 354 3.66 -4.89 6.25
N GLY A 355 2.69 -5.13 5.37
CA GLY A 355 1.58 -4.21 5.15
C GLY A 355 0.63 -4.06 6.34
N TRP A 356 0.73 -4.93 7.37
CA TRP A 356 0.01 -4.80 8.65
C TRP A 356 0.60 -3.76 9.59
N GLU A 357 1.84 -3.30 9.37
CA GLU A 357 2.43 -2.17 10.11
C GLU A 357 2.01 -0.81 9.51
N VAL A 358 1.34 -0.81 8.35
CA VAL A 358 0.88 0.39 7.66
C VAL A 358 -0.59 0.66 8.01
N ASP A 359 -0.87 1.87 8.50
CA ASP A 359 -2.23 2.31 8.79
C ASP A 359 -3.12 2.32 7.55
N ILE A 360 -4.43 2.11 7.76
CA ILE A 360 -5.43 2.32 6.72
C ILE A 360 -5.43 3.81 6.34
N ILE A 361 -5.23 4.09 5.05
CA ILE A 361 -5.09 5.46 4.56
C ILE A 361 -6.43 6.18 4.64
N ARG A 362 -6.44 7.34 5.30
CA ARG A 362 -7.59 8.23 5.44
C ARG A 362 -7.36 9.55 4.69
N GLY A 363 -8.45 10.28 4.41
CA GLY A 363 -8.40 11.54 3.67
C GLY A 363 -7.47 12.61 4.28
N GLU A 364 -7.39 12.66 5.61
CA GLU A 364 -6.53 13.55 6.39
C GLU A 364 -5.03 13.22 6.31
N MET A 365 -4.68 12.00 5.89
CA MET A 365 -3.29 11.55 5.74
C MET A 365 -2.62 12.08 4.47
N PHE A 366 -3.36 12.74 3.58
CA PHE A 366 -2.80 13.35 2.38
C PHE A 366 -2.27 14.75 2.66
N SER A 367 -1.12 15.08 2.10
CA SER A 367 -0.49 16.39 2.31
C SER A 367 -1.18 17.49 1.51
N ASP A 368 -1.24 18.68 2.11
CA ASP A 368 -1.52 19.98 1.51
C ASP A 368 -0.26 20.83 1.31
N GLY A 369 0.92 20.29 1.61
CA GLY A 369 2.21 20.96 1.47
C GLY A 369 2.83 20.84 0.07
N TYR A 370 4.03 21.39 -0.07
CA TYR A 370 4.78 21.35 -1.33
C TYR A 370 5.64 20.10 -1.42
N GLY A 371 5.51 19.35 -2.51
CA GLY A 371 6.38 18.20 -2.81
C GLY A 371 6.90 18.27 -4.24
N PHE A 372 7.90 17.45 -4.57
CA PHE A 372 8.39 17.33 -5.94
C PHE A 372 7.27 16.98 -6.91
N VAL A 373 7.28 17.61 -8.08
CA VAL A 373 6.46 17.15 -9.21
C VAL A 373 6.85 15.72 -9.52
N VAL A 374 5.85 14.84 -9.71
CA VAL A 374 6.05 13.40 -9.92
C VAL A 374 7.11 13.09 -10.97
N ASP A 375 7.08 13.76 -12.12
CA ASP A 375 8.05 13.51 -13.21
C ASP A 375 9.49 13.85 -12.80
N TYR A 376 9.69 14.87 -11.96
CA TYR A 376 11.00 15.23 -11.42
C TYR A 376 11.57 14.13 -10.54
N LEU A 377 10.78 13.69 -9.55
CA LEU A 377 11.21 12.61 -8.67
C LEU A 377 11.40 11.29 -9.43
N ALA A 378 10.57 11.01 -10.43
CA ALA A 378 10.71 9.83 -11.27
C ALA A 378 12.03 9.83 -12.08
N GLU A 379 12.42 10.96 -12.67
CA GLU A 379 13.70 11.08 -13.39
C GLU A 379 14.90 11.02 -12.43
N ILE A 380 14.80 11.57 -11.20
CA ILE A 380 15.81 11.41 -10.15
C ILE A 380 16.03 9.92 -9.86
N LEU A 381 14.96 9.19 -9.55
CA LEU A 381 15.03 7.76 -9.21
C LEU A 381 15.59 6.95 -10.38
N ARG A 382 15.16 7.24 -11.61
CA ARG A 382 15.71 6.61 -12.82
C ARG A 382 17.20 6.87 -12.97
N ASN A 383 17.67 8.10 -12.77
CA ASN A 383 19.09 8.43 -12.86
C ASN A 383 19.91 7.68 -11.79
N LEU A 384 19.40 7.61 -10.56
CA LEU A 384 20.00 6.87 -9.45
C LEU A 384 20.18 5.36 -9.72
N ARG A 385 19.45 4.78 -10.69
CA ARG A 385 19.68 3.39 -11.16
C ARG A 385 21.06 3.17 -11.76
N ASN A 386 21.77 4.22 -12.16
CA ASN A 386 23.12 4.15 -12.71
C ASN A 386 24.22 4.19 -11.64
N HIS A 387 23.85 4.45 -10.39
CA HIS A 387 24.76 4.48 -9.27
C HIS A 387 24.68 3.18 -8.47
N ASP A 388 25.78 2.76 -7.86
CA ASP A 388 25.81 1.57 -6.99
C ASP A 388 26.27 1.97 -5.59
N TYR A 389 25.37 1.82 -4.62
CA TYR A 389 25.58 2.17 -3.20
C TYR A 389 25.62 0.92 -2.31
N SER A 390 25.64 -0.28 -2.90
CA SER A 390 25.55 -1.57 -2.21
C SER A 390 26.64 -1.77 -1.15
N HIS A 391 27.80 -1.13 -1.31
CA HIS A 391 28.97 -1.34 -0.46
C HIS A 391 29.22 -0.25 0.59
N LEU A 392 28.40 0.82 0.63
CA LEU A 392 28.69 1.98 1.50
C LEU A 392 28.66 1.65 3.00
N TYR A 393 27.94 0.60 3.42
CA TYR A 393 27.96 0.18 4.82
C TYR A 393 29.29 -0.49 5.23
N ARG A 394 30.08 -1.00 4.27
CA ARG A 394 31.26 -1.84 4.54
C ARG A 394 32.43 -1.10 5.17
N GLU A 395 32.42 0.23 5.12
CA GLU A 395 33.42 1.06 5.80
C GLU A 395 33.32 0.93 7.33
N GLN A 396 32.14 0.58 7.84
CA GLN A 396 31.83 0.63 9.28
C GLN A 396 31.27 -0.68 9.83
N PHE A 397 30.62 -1.49 8.97
CA PHE A 397 29.93 -2.71 9.36
C PHE A 397 30.23 -3.88 8.41
N GLU A 398 30.19 -5.08 8.95
CA GLU A 398 30.30 -6.32 8.17
C GLU A 398 29.14 -7.26 8.49
N LEU A 399 28.51 -7.81 7.46
CA LEU A 399 27.44 -8.80 7.63
C LEU A 399 28.03 -10.12 8.13
N LEU A 400 27.35 -10.80 9.06
CA LEU A 400 27.80 -12.07 9.62
C LEU A 400 28.07 -13.12 8.52
N ALA A 401 29.02 -14.01 8.79
CA ALA A 401 29.49 -15.02 7.84
C ALA A 401 28.39 -16.02 7.41
N ASP A 402 27.40 -16.26 8.27
CA ASP A 402 26.28 -17.17 8.03
C ASP A 402 25.35 -16.66 6.91
N ILE A 403 25.39 -15.37 6.59
CA ILE A 403 24.53 -14.75 5.57
C ILE A 403 24.98 -15.20 4.17
N SER A 404 24.13 -15.99 3.52
CA SER A 404 24.36 -16.49 2.16
C SER A 404 24.52 -15.35 1.14
N THR A 405 25.16 -15.63 0.00
CA THR A 405 25.32 -14.64 -1.08
C THR A 405 23.99 -14.08 -1.59
N ARG A 406 22.92 -14.90 -1.55
CA ARG A 406 21.58 -14.50 -1.98
C ARG A 406 20.95 -13.55 -0.97
N ASP A 407 21.04 -13.88 0.33
CA ASP A 407 20.56 -13.02 1.41
C ASP A 407 21.32 -11.69 1.42
N ARG A 408 22.64 -11.75 1.25
CA ARG A 408 23.52 -10.58 1.12
C ARG A 408 23.08 -9.67 -0.02
N THR A 409 22.84 -10.23 -1.22
CA THR A 409 22.34 -9.47 -2.38
C THR A 409 21.00 -8.76 -2.06
N GLY A 410 20.08 -9.42 -1.35
CA GLY A 410 18.80 -8.83 -0.96
C GLY A 410 18.94 -7.66 0.01
N ILE A 411 19.82 -7.81 1.00
CA ILE A 411 20.16 -6.77 1.98
C ILE A 411 20.83 -5.59 1.26
N GLU A 412 21.85 -5.86 0.45
CA GLU A 412 22.64 -4.86 -0.27
C GLU A 412 21.79 -4.02 -1.22
N LYS A 413 20.87 -4.65 -1.97
CA LYS A 413 19.96 -3.92 -2.87
C LYS A 413 18.99 -3.02 -2.11
N THR A 414 18.43 -3.50 -0.99
CA THR A 414 17.53 -2.68 -0.16
C THR A 414 18.28 -1.50 0.43
N PHE A 415 19.45 -1.75 1.01
CA PHE A 415 20.32 -0.73 1.59
C PHE A 415 20.74 0.30 0.54
N SER A 416 21.21 -0.16 -0.63
CA SER A 416 21.57 0.71 -1.77
C SER A 416 20.40 1.60 -2.18
N GLY A 417 19.21 1.03 -2.31
CA GLY A 417 17.99 1.76 -2.65
C GLY A 417 17.66 2.86 -1.64
N LEU A 418 17.63 2.53 -0.34
CA LEU A 418 17.34 3.50 0.71
C LEU A 418 18.42 4.58 0.81
N MET A 419 19.70 4.23 0.67
CA MET A 419 20.79 5.20 0.60
C MET A 419 20.63 6.14 -0.59
N LYS A 420 20.23 5.64 -1.77
CA LYS A 420 19.98 6.48 -2.95
C LYS A 420 18.84 7.47 -2.73
N VAL A 421 17.77 7.04 -2.06
CA VAL A 421 16.59 7.89 -1.80
C VAL A 421 16.89 8.94 -0.73
N LEU A 422 17.52 8.55 0.37
CA LEU A 422 17.71 9.40 1.55
C LEU A 422 19.00 10.20 1.52
N TYR A 423 20.08 9.60 1.01
CA TYR A 423 21.43 10.13 0.97
C TYR A 423 22.02 10.03 -0.45
N PRO A 424 21.37 10.60 -1.48
CA PRO A 424 21.86 10.53 -2.88
C PRO A 424 23.23 11.19 -3.07
N HIS A 425 23.67 11.99 -2.10
CA HIS A 425 24.95 12.69 -2.06
C HIS A 425 26.05 11.88 -1.35
N ARG A 426 25.74 10.68 -0.86
CA ARG A 426 26.64 9.75 -0.15
C ARG A 426 27.20 10.25 1.19
N GLU A 427 26.60 11.27 1.77
CA GLU A 427 26.96 11.75 3.10
C GLU A 427 25.85 11.29 4.06
N ALA A 428 26.19 10.37 4.96
CA ALA A 428 25.32 9.84 6.01
C ALA A 428 26.19 9.55 7.24
N THR A 429 25.66 9.76 8.44
CA THR A 429 26.39 9.42 9.66
C THR A 429 26.46 7.91 9.86
N PRO A 430 27.39 7.39 10.69
CA PRO A 430 27.44 5.97 10.99
C PRO A 430 26.14 5.39 11.54
N GLU A 431 25.42 6.16 12.35
CA GLU A 431 24.15 5.79 12.94
C GLU A 431 23.05 5.69 11.88
N GLU A 432 23.01 6.64 10.94
CA GLU A 432 22.08 6.63 9.80
C GLU A 432 22.35 5.42 8.89
N VAL A 433 23.62 5.11 8.62
CA VAL A 433 24.03 3.93 7.84
C VAL A 433 23.63 2.65 8.57
N GLU A 434 23.89 2.56 9.87
CA GLU A 434 23.52 1.40 10.69
C GLU A 434 22.01 1.15 10.68
N GLU A 435 21.22 2.22 10.79
CA GLU A 435 19.77 2.14 10.78
C GLU A 435 19.22 1.58 9.47
N LEU A 436 19.69 2.09 8.32
CA LEU A 436 19.30 1.58 7.01
C LEU A 436 19.75 0.13 6.80
N LEU A 437 20.94 -0.22 7.30
CA LEU A 437 21.44 -1.59 7.23
C LEU A 437 20.56 -2.54 8.06
N ARG A 438 20.27 -2.18 9.32
CA ARG A 438 19.40 -2.97 10.21
C ARG A 438 18.03 -3.19 9.59
N PHE A 439 17.41 -2.12 9.08
CA PHE A 439 16.10 -2.19 8.43
C PHE A 439 16.12 -3.07 7.16
N SER A 440 17.20 -3.00 6.37
CA SER A 440 17.39 -3.85 5.18
C SER A 440 17.54 -5.33 5.54
N ILE A 441 18.27 -5.63 6.63
CA ILE A 441 18.41 -6.98 7.19
C ILE A 441 17.06 -7.51 7.65
N GLU A 442 16.29 -6.70 8.37
CA GLU A 442 14.98 -7.07 8.90
C GLU A 442 14.03 -7.58 7.81
N GLY A 443 13.86 -6.82 6.72
CA GLY A 443 12.96 -7.22 5.64
C GLY A 443 13.42 -8.43 4.83
N ARG A 444 14.74 -8.68 4.73
CA ARG A 444 15.26 -9.91 4.11
C ARG A 444 15.14 -11.12 5.05
N LYS A 445 15.39 -10.92 6.35
CA LYS A 445 15.16 -11.95 7.38
C LYS A 445 13.71 -12.44 7.34
N ARG A 446 12.74 -11.53 7.22
CA ARG A 446 11.32 -11.89 7.09
C ARG A 446 11.05 -12.85 5.93
N VAL A 447 11.66 -12.65 4.76
CA VAL A 447 11.57 -13.62 3.64
C VAL A 447 12.17 -14.97 4.03
N LYS A 448 13.41 -14.96 4.55
CA LYS A 448 14.18 -16.18 4.81
C LYS A 448 13.56 -17.05 5.91
N ASP A 449 13.06 -16.43 6.96
CA ASP A 449 12.43 -17.15 8.08
C ASP A 449 11.14 -17.85 7.62
N GLN A 450 10.38 -17.26 6.70
CA GLN A 450 9.22 -17.96 6.13
C GLN A 450 9.63 -19.10 5.20
N LEU A 451 10.73 -18.98 4.45
CA LEU A 451 11.24 -20.10 3.65
C LEU A 451 11.57 -21.32 4.51
N LEU A 452 12.14 -21.12 5.71
CA LEU A 452 12.41 -22.20 6.66
C LEU A 452 11.14 -22.90 7.14
N ARG A 453 10.02 -22.17 7.24
CA ARG A 453 8.69 -22.73 7.57
C ARG A 453 8.08 -23.52 6.41
N ILE A 454 8.30 -23.05 5.17
CA ILE A 454 7.73 -23.65 3.95
C ILE A 454 8.53 -24.89 3.53
N ASP A 455 9.85 -24.86 3.68
CA ASP A 455 10.79 -25.84 3.16
C ASP A 455 11.95 -26.06 4.16
N SER A 456 11.89 -27.19 4.87
CA SER A 456 12.86 -27.55 5.91
C SER A 456 14.26 -27.90 5.39
N THR A 457 14.47 -27.92 4.06
CA THR A 457 15.80 -28.15 3.48
C THR A 457 16.71 -26.94 3.59
N TYR A 458 16.16 -25.76 3.88
CA TYR A 458 16.94 -24.56 4.11
C TYR A 458 17.65 -24.59 5.47
N THR A 459 18.90 -24.12 5.50
CA THR A 459 19.66 -23.96 6.75
C THR A 459 19.22 -22.69 7.47
N ALA A 460 19.08 -22.76 8.80
CA ALA A 460 18.87 -21.60 9.64
C ALA A 460 20.05 -20.62 9.52
N VAL A 461 19.75 -19.33 9.36
CA VAL A 461 20.74 -18.27 9.16
C VAL A 461 20.63 -17.24 10.28
N ARG A 462 21.76 -16.87 10.88
CA ARG A 462 21.82 -15.79 11.87
C ARG A 462 21.94 -14.45 11.14
N PHE A 463 20.82 -13.74 11.04
CA PHE A 463 20.80 -12.40 10.48
C PHE A 463 21.35 -11.39 11.50
N GLY A 464 22.42 -10.71 11.10
CA GLY A 464 23.09 -9.72 11.93
C GLY A 464 24.30 -9.12 11.22
N TYR A 465 24.98 -8.22 11.92
CA TYR A 465 26.20 -7.56 11.47
C TYR A 465 27.14 -7.33 12.65
N GLN A 466 28.40 -7.05 12.35
CA GLN A 466 29.41 -6.62 13.32
C GLN A 466 29.86 -5.20 12.99
N ASN A 467 30.16 -4.41 14.02
CA ASN A 467 30.79 -3.09 13.85
C ASN A 467 32.33 -3.22 13.82
N GLY A 468 33.03 -2.13 13.52
CA GLY A 468 34.50 -2.08 13.53
C GLY A 468 35.16 -2.41 14.88
N ALA A 469 34.40 -2.48 15.98
CA ALA A 469 34.88 -2.93 17.30
C ALA A 469 34.71 -4.45 17.54
N GLY A 470 34.19 -5.19 16.56
CA GLY A 470 33.95 -6.63 16.65
C GLY A 470 32.69 -7.02 17.44
N GLN A 471 31.82 -6.05 17.78
CA GLN A 471 30.57 -6.34 18.48
C GLN A 471 29.51 -6.83 17.51
N HIS A 472 29.01 -8.05 17.73
CA HIS A 472 27.92 -8.63 16.94
C HIS A 472 26.57 -8.07 17.39
N LYS A 473 25.76 -7.61 16.43
CA LYS A 473 24.35 -7.22 16.61
C LYS A 473 23.47 -8.12 15.75
N LEU A 474 22.61 -8.90 16.40
CA LEU A 474 21.58 -9.69 15.72
C LEU A 474 20.36 -8.81 15.44
N VAL A 475 19.72 -9.05 14.30
CA VAL A 475 18.52 -8.32 13.89
C VAL A 475 17.31 -9.22 14.05
N LYS A 476 16.34 -8.76 14.83
CA LYS A 476 15.02 -9.39 14.97
C LYS A 476 13.99 -8.66 14.13
N THR A 477 12.97 -9.39 13.70
CA THR A 477 11.78 -8.79 13.08
C THR A 477 10.79 -8.37 14.17
N LEU A 478 9.92 -7.41 13.89
CA LEU A 478 8.93 -6.97 14.89
C LEU A 478 7.97 -8.10 15.29
N GLU A 479 7.64 -8.99 14.34
CA GLU A 479 6.83 -10.18 14.58
C GLU A 479 7.50 -11.15 15.57
N GLU A 480 8.82 -11.28 15.49
CA GLU A 480 9.62 -12.08 16.42
C GLU A 480 9.62 -11.49 17.84
N GLU A 481 9.64 -10.16 17.95
CA GLU A 481 9.64 -9.46 19.24
C GLU A 481 8.27 -9.47 19.92
N ILE A 482 7.20 -9.23 19.16
CA ILE A 482 5.84 -9.14 19.71
C ILE A 482 5.24 -10.54 19.95
N TYR A 483 5.50 -11.50 19.04
CA TYR A 483 4.88 -12.82 19.07
C TYR A 483 5.92 -13.97 19.11
N PRO A 484 6.88 -14.00 20.04
CA PRO A 484 7.98 -14.95 20.02
C PRO A 484 7.52 -16.42 20.01
N ARG A 485 6.44 -16.75 20.72
CA ARG A 485 5.87 -18.11 20.79
C ARG A 485 5.21 -18.56 19.49
N HIS A 486 4.61 -17.64 18.73
CA HIS A 486 4.00 -17.97 17.44
C HIS A 486 5.03 -17.86 16.30
N TYR A 487 6.07 -17.05 16.49
CA TYR A 487 7.15 -16.85 15.54
C TYR A 487 8.08 -18.07 15.46
N TYR A 488 8.41 -18.65 16.61
CA TYR A 488 9.15 -19.90 16.70
C TYR A 488 8.16 -21.02 17.04
N ARG A 489 7.64 -21.72 16.03
CA ARG A 489 6.83 -22.94 16.28
C ARG A 489 7.65 -23.89 17.16
N ASP A 490 7.01 -24.53 18.13
CA ASP A 490 7.60 -25.26 19.28
C ASP A 490 8.70 -26.31 18.96
N ASP A 491 9.01 -26.59 17.70
CA ASP A 491 10.10 -27.47 17.25
C ASP A 491 11.51 -26.93 17.56
N ALA A 492 11.65 -25.70 18.08
CA ALA A 492 12.94 -25.08 18.39
C ALA A 492 13.39 -25.16 19.86
N VAL A 493 12.59 -25.75 20.77
CA VAL A 493 12.98 -25.86 22.20
C VAL A 493 13.90 -27.06 22.48
N GLU A 494 14.09 -27.99 21.54
CA GLU A 494 15.01 -29.13 21.71
C GLU A 494 16.44 -28.91 21.20
N SER A 495 16.78 -27.75 20.63
CA SER A 495 18.16 -27.46 20.19
C SER A 495 18.85 -26.36 21.00
N GLY A 496 19.08 -26.64 22.28
CA GLY A 496 20.32 -26.31 23.01
C GLY A 496 21.02 -24.96 22.80
N ALA A 497 20.30 -23.86 22.58
CA ALA A 497 20.86 -22.52 22.64
C ALA A 497 20.51 -21.89 23.99
N THR A 498 21.50 -21.85 24.89
CA THR A 498 21.45 -21.09 26.14
C THR A 498 21.12 -19.63 25.84
N VAL A 499 19.88 -19.25 26.10
CA VAL A 499 19.49 -17.86 26.25
C VAL A 499 20.00 -17.43 27.62
N GLU A 500 21.10 -16.67 27.65
CA GLU A 500 21.46 -15.88 28.84
C GLU A 500 20.37 -14.83 29.03
N THR A 501 19.39 -15.16 29.85
CA THR A 501 18.44 -14.19 30.41
C THR A 501 19.19 -13.24 31.33
N LEU A 502 19.22 -11.96 30.94
CA LEU A 502 19.52 -10.87 31.85
C LEU A 502 18.45 -10.85 32.95
N GLU A 503 18.81 -11.37 34.12
CA GLU A 503 18.07 -11.21 35.35
C GLU A 503 18.05 -9.73 35.76
N GLY A 504 16.88 -9.21 36.11
CA GLY A 504 16.82 -7.99 36.91
C GLY A 504 15.67 -7.01 36.66
N ILE A 505 14.42 -7.46 36.55
CA ILE A 505 13.27 -6.66 37.02
C ILE A 505 12.28 -7.60 37.69
N ALA A 506 12.17 -7.47 39.01
CA ALA A 506 11.20 -8.20 39.82
C ALA A 506 9.77 -7.72 39.48
N SER A 507 8.98 -8.60 38.87
CA SER A 507 7.52 -8.45 38.87
C SER A 507 6.97 -8.82 40.24
N PRO A 508 6.07 -8.02 40.84
CA PRO A 508 5.40 -8.39 42.08
C PRO A 508 4.51 -9.61 41.83
N ALA A 509 4.56 -10.56 42.76
CA ALA A 509 3.77 -11.78 42.72
C ALA A 509 2.25 -11.47 42.68
N PRO A 510 1.47 -12.10 41.80
CA PRO A 510 0.02 -12.09 41.95
C PRO A 510 -0.35 -13.08 43.06
N VAL A 511 -0.69 -12.53 44.23
CA VAL A 511 -1.52 -13.22 45.22
C VAL A 511 -2.96 -13.12 44.71
N ASN A 512 -3.49 -14.22 44.20
CA ASN A 512 -4.86 -14.68 44.42
C ASN A 512 -5.03 -16.05 43.76
N GLU A 513 -5.41 -17.03 44.56
CA GLU A 513 -5.89 -18.32 44.09
C GLU A 513 -7.07 -18.11 43.12
N PRO A 514 -7.15 -18.84 41.99
CA PRO A 514 -8.29 -18.69 41.09
C PRO A 514 -9.54 -19.27 41.76
N LEU A 515 -10.47 -18.40 42.12
CA LEU A 515 -11.88 -18.76 42.28
C LEU A 515 -12.33 -19.48 41.01
N ASP A 516 -13.10 -20.55 41.15
CA ASP A 516 -13.73 -21.29 40.04
C ASP A 516 -14.68 -20.37 39.25
N ASP A 517 -14.13 -19.69 38.25
CA ASP A 517 -14.74 -18.63 37.42
C ASP A 517 -15.35 -19.21 36.13
N SER A 518 -15.91 -20.41 36.22
CA SER A 518 -16.63 -21.03 35.10
C SER A 518 -18.01 -20.37 34.92
N PRO A 519 -18.41 -19.96 33.69
CA PRO A 519 -19.68 -19.29 33.45
C PRO A 519 -20.87 -20.20 33.81
N LYS A 520 -21.87 -19.64 34.50
CA LYS A 520 -23.07 -20.35 34.97
C LYS A 520 -24.35 -19.76 34.37
N ALA A 521 -25.37 -20.59 34.21
CA ALA A 521 -26.71 -20.12 33.86
C ALA A 521 -27.27 -19.31 35.02
N GLN A 522 -27.73 -18.08 34.75
CA GLN A 522 -28.21 -17.14 35.76
C GLN A 522 -29.08 -16.05 35.15
N GLU A 523 -29.82 -15.35 35.99
CA GLU A 523 -30.60 -14.18 35.63
C GLU A 523 -30.14 -13.01 36.50
N LEU A 524 -29.84 -11.88 35.87
CA LEU A 524 -29.37 -10.67 36.53
C LEU A 524 -30.32 -9.52 36.21
N VAL A 525 -30.64 -8.75 37.24
CA VAL A 525 -31.53 -7.58 37.20
C VAL A 525 -30.71 -6.36 37.58
N PHE A 526 -30.76 -5.32 36.74
CA PHE A 526 -30.02 -4.09 36.94
C PHE A 526 -30.97 -2.92 37.13
N HIS A 527 -30.66 -2.06 38.10
CA HIS A 527 -31.51 -0.92 38.44
C HIS A 527 -31.10 0.34 37.69
N GLU A 528 -32.06 1.23 37.48
CA GLU A 528 -31.80 2.54 36.88
C GLU A 528 -30.79 3.35 37.72
N ASN A 529 -29.87 4.02 37.05
CA ASN A 529 -28.75 4.80 37.62
C ASN A 529 -27.65 3.96 38.31
N GLN A 530 -27.77 2.63 38.33
CA GLN A 530 -26.68 1.76 38.78
C GLN A 530 -25.43 2.00 37.92
N ARG A 531 -24.25 1.92 38.54
CA ARG A 531 -22.92 2.02 37.91
C ARG A 531 -22.10 0.78 38.28
N GLY A 532 -20.92 0.63 37.68
CA GLY A 532 -20.01 -0.48 37.98
C GLY A 532 -20.20 -1.71 37.09
N VAL A 533 -21.00 -1.61 36.02
CA VAL A 533 -21.25 -2.69 35.07
C VAL A 533 -20.64 -2.33 33.72
N SER A 534 -19.94 -3.28 33.11
CA SER A 534 -19.42 -3.20 31.76
C SER A 534 -19.70 -4.47 30.98
N PHE A 535 -19.61 -4.40 29.66
CA PHE A 535 -19.71 -5.57 28.80
C PHE A 535 -18.63 -6.61 29.08
N ASP A 536 -17.44 -6.17 29.52
CA ASP A 536 -16.36 -7.07 29.93
C ASP A 536 -16.78 -7.97 31.10
N THR A 537 -17.26 -7.36 32.19
CA THR A 537 -17.75 -8.09 33.36
C THR A 537 -19.04 -8.86 33.07
N LEU A 538 -19.90 -8.37 32.18
CA LEU A 538 -21.22 -8.96 31.92
C LEU A 538 -21.17 -10.13 30.92
N PHE A 539 -20.41 -9.99 29.84
CA PHE A 539 -20.38 -10.95 28.74
C PHE A 539 -19.05 -11.70 28.64
N GLY A 540 -17.93 -11.11 29.06
CA GLY A 540 -16.58 -11.67 28.90
C GLY A 540 -16.44 -13.15 29.25
N PRO A 541 -16.89 -13.61 30.44
CA PRO A 541 -16.84 -15.03 30.82
C PRO A 541 -17.61 -15.97 29.88
N TYR A 542 -18.67 -15.49 29.23
CA TYR A 542 -19.54 -16.25 28.33
C TYR A 542 -19.10 -16.22 26.87
N LEU A 543 -18.21 -15.28 26.51
CA LEU A 543 -17.69 -15.13 25.14
C LEU A 543 -16.31 -15.78 24.97
N ARG A 544 -15.58 -16.00 26.08
CA ARG A 544 -14.25 -16.61 26.08
C ARG A 544 -14.28 -17.99 25.39
N GLY A 545 -13.46 -18.14 24.35
CA GLY A 545 -13.34 -19.39 23.58
C GLY A 545 -14.38 -19.58 22.48
N ALA A 546 -15.30 -18.62 22.25
CA ALA A 546 -16.19 -18.66 21.11
C ALA A 546 -15.44 -18.43 19.80
N SER A 547 -15.72 -19.21 18.75
CA SER A 547 -15.25 -18.94 17.39
C SER A 547 -16.31 -18.27 16.52
N ARG A 548 -17.60 -18.46 16.86
CA ARG A 548 -18.73 -17.82 16.19
C ARG A 548 -19.76 -17.29 17.18
N ILE A 549 -20.15 -16.03 16.98
CA ILE A 549 -21.13 -15.32 17.79
C ILE A 549 -22.20 -14.70 16.87
N VAL A 550 -23.47 -14.91 17.19
CA VAL A 550 -24.61 -14.29 16.51
C VAL A 550 -25.29 -13.33 17.47
N VAL A 551 -25.38 -12.06 17.08
CA VAL A 551 -26.06 -11.01 17.82
C VAL A 551 -27.34 -10.64 17.07
N THR A 552 -28.49 -10.80 17.70
CA THR A 552 -29.76 -10.28 17.19
C THR A 552 -30.17 -9.09 18.03
N ASP A 553 -30.18 -7.89 17.43
CA ASP A 553 -30.62 -6.66 18.09
C ASP A 553 -31.24 -5.70 17.04
N PRO A 554 -32.56 -5.45 17.07
CA PRO A 554 -33.26 -4.65 16.06
C PRO A 554 -32.95 -3.15 16.09
N TYR A 555 -32.19 -2.69 17.08
CA TYR A 555 -32.00 -1.27 17.38
C TYR A 555 -30.57 -0.78 17.19
N ILE A 556 -29.68 -1.51 16.51
CA ILE A 556 -28.35 -0.95 16.21
C ILE A 556 -28.46 0.00 15.01
N ARG A 557 -28.93 1.24 15.22
CA ARG A 557 -29.23 2.21 14.15
C ARG A 557 -28.45 3.52 14.29
N LEU A 558 -28.50 4.09 15.48
CA LEU A 558 -27.90 5.38 15.82
C LEU A 558 -26.43 5.22 16.21
N PHE A 559 -25.66 6.30 16.09
CA PHE A 559 -24.22 6.30 16.40
C PHE A 559 -23.87 5.69 17.76
N TYR A 560 -24.61 6.05 18.83
CA TYR A 560 -24.34 5.51 20.16
C TYR A 560 -24.64 4.02 20.29
N GLN A 561 -25.58 3.49 19.51
CA GLN A 561 -25.93 2.06 19.48
C GLN A 561 -24.86 1.28 18.73
N ALA A 562 -24.39 1.82 17.59
CA ALA A 562 -23.23 1.29 16.87
C ALA A 562 -21.96 1.32 17.74
N ARG A 563 -21.77 2.37 18.56
CA ARG A 563 -20.68 2.46 19.55
C ARG A 563 -20.80 1.37 20.62
N ASN A 564 -21.98 1.15 21.19
CA ASN A 564 -22.17 0.04 22.14
C ASN A 564 -21.86 -1.31 21.49
N PHE A 565 -22.28 -1.52 20.23
CA PHE A 565 -21.92 -2.73 19.50
C PHE A 565 -20.41 -2.86 19.30
N MET A 566 -19.70 -1.78 18.97
CA MET A 566 -18.24 -1.77 18.89
C MET A 566 -17.60 -2.11 20.24
N GLU A 567 -18.08 -1.54 21.35
CA GLU A 567 -17.57 -1.85 22.69
C GLU A 567 -17.86 -3.30 23.11
N PHE A 568 -18.93 -3.92 22.59
CA PHE A 568 -19.17 -5.36 22.71
C PHE A 568 -18.13 -6.18 21.93
N LEU A 569 -17.76 -5.77 20.71
CA LEU A 569 -16.67 -6.38 19.97
C LEU A 569 -15.32 -6.23 20.70
N GLU A 570 -15.07 -5.08 21.35
CA GLU A 570 -13.88 -4.90 22.19
C GLU A 570 -13.81 -5.92 23.34
N THR A 571 -14.95 -6.25 23.96
CA THR A 571 -15.00 -7.34 24.95
C THR A 571 -14.58 -8.68 24.34
N ILE A 572 -15.02 -9.00 23.12
CA ILE A 572 -14.58 -10.23 22.44
C ILE A 572 -13.06 -10.20 22.24
N VAL A 573 -12.50 -9.07 21.77
CA VAL A 573 -11.05 -8.89 21.57
C VAL A 573 -10.26 -9.08 22.86
N ARG A 574 -10.76 -8.58 24.00
CA ARG A 574 -10.10 -8.75 25.32
C ARG A 574 -10.07 -10.20 25.82
N HIS A 575 -11.03 -11.02 25.38
CA HIS A 575 -11.24 -12.37 25.92
C HIS A 575 -10.84 -13.52 24.96
N LYS A 576 -10.67 -13.25 23.67
CA LYS A 576 -10.10 -14.22 22.71
C LYS A 576 -8.59 -14.33 22.87
N ALA A 577 -8.00 -15.43 22.39
CA ALA A 577 -6.54 -15.47 22.23
C ALA A 577 -6.11 -14.57 21.05
N ASP A 578 -4.87 -14.09 21.04
CA ASP A 578 -4.38 -13.16 20.00
C ASP A 578 -4.44 -13.79 18.60
N GLU A 579 -4.11 -15.08 18.53
CA GLU A 579 -4.14 -15.93 17.33
C GLU A 579 -5.54 -16.33 16.85
N ASP A 580 -6.57 -16.21 17.69
CA ASP A 580 -7.91 -16.63 17.35
C ASP A 580 -8.61 -15.56 16.52
N GLU A 581 -9.36 -15.98 15.50
CA GLU A 581 -10.29 -15.11 14.79
C GLU A 581 -11.72 -15.50 15.14
N VAL A 582 -12.55 -14.49 15.44
CA VAL A 582 -13.94 -14.71 15.90
C VAL A 582 -14.91 -14.13 14.86
N ALA A 583 -15.77 -14.99 14.34
CA ALA A 583 -16.83 -14.59 13.41
C ALA A 583 -18.02 -14.02 14.18
N VAL A 584 -18.34 -12.75 13.95
CA VAL A 584 -19.47 -12.07 14.60
C VAL A 584 -20.49 -11.65 13.56
N HIS A 585 -21.71 -12.15 13.69
CA HIS A 585 -22.81 -11.85 12.77
C HIS A 585 -23.91 -11.05 13.48
N LEU A 586 -24.22 -9.85 12.98
CA LEU A 586 -25.29 -8.99 13.49
C LEU A 586 -26.55 -9.10 12.62
N VAL A 587 -27.67 -9.44 13.23
CA VAL A 587 -29.01 -9.36 12.63
C VAL A 587 -29.73 -8.15 13.25
N THR A 588 -30.03 -7.14 12.43
CA THR A 588 -30.65 -5.87 12.86
C THR A 588 -31.74 -5.41 11.88
N ILE A 589 -32.36 -4.27 12.16
CA ILE A 589 -33.33 -3.62 11.27
C ILE A 589 -32.70 -2.36 10.67
N GLU A 590 -32.90 -2.18 9.37
CA GLU A 590 -32.48 -0.98 8.65
C GLU A 590 -33.25 0.26 9.13
N ASP A 591 -32.52 1.34 9.36
CA ASP A 591 -33.13 2.63 9.69
C ASP A 591 -33.88 3.21 8.49
N GLU A 592 -35.11 3.67 8.72
CA GLU A 592 -36.00 4.13 7.64
C GLU A 592 -35.55 5.44 7.00
N PHE A 593 -34.79 6.26 7.72
CA PHE A 593 -34.39 7.60 7.29
C PHE A 593 -32.90 7.72 7.04
N SER A 594 -32.08 6.97 7.78
CA SER A 594 -30.61 7.09 7.80
C SER A 594 -29.89 5.75 7.56
N GLY A 595 -30.50 4.84 6.76
CA GLY A 595 -29.93 3.54 6.42
C GLY A 595 -28.52 3.61 5.82
N GLU A 596 -28.23 4.59 4.95
CA GLU A 596 -26.86 4.78 4.41
C GLU A 596 -25.85 5.09 5.51
N GLN A 597 -26.21 5.94 6.48
CA GLN A 597 -25.34 6.29 7.60
C GLN A 597 -25.10 5.09 8.52
N GLN A 598 -26.15 4.32 8.80
CA GLN A 598 -26.07 3.07 9.56
C GLN A 598 -25.11 2.07 8.90
N CYS A 599 -25.24 1.85 7.58
CA CYS A 599 -24.29 1.04 6.80
C CYS A 599 -22.87 1.59 6.88
N GLY A 600 -22.71 2.92 6.84
CA GLY A 600 -21.42 3.58 7.01
C GLY A 600 -20.76 3.28 8.36
N TYR A 601 -21.53 3.16 9.45
CA TYR A 601 -21.01 2.72 10.75
C TYR A 601 -20.56 1.26 10.72
N PHE A 602 -21.36 0.38 10.12
CA PHE A 602 -21.04 -1.05 10.05
C PHE A 602 -19.80 -1.34 9.20
N GLU A 603 -19.60 -0.63 8.09
CA GLU A 603 -18.37 -0.76 7.31
C GLU A 603 -17.13 -0.30 8.11
N GLN A 604 -17.24 0.80 8.87
CA GLN A 604 -16.14 1.24 9.74
C GLN A 604 -15.83 0.21 10.83
N ILE A 605 -16.86 -0.33 11.47
CA ILE A 605 -16.73 -1.39 12.49
C ILE A 605 -16.09 -2.64 11.87
N LYS A 606 -16.49 -3.02 10.65
CA LYS A 606 -15.93 -4.18 9.93
C LYS A 606 -14.46 -4.00 9.63
N MET A 607 -14.07 -2.84 9.09
CA MET A 607 -12.67 -2.53 8.78
C MET A 607 -11.80 -2.53 10.05
N ALA A 608 -12.29 -1.94 11.15
CA ALA A 608 -11.59 -1.93 12.43
C ALA A 608 -11.49 -3.33 13.05
N GLY A 609 -12.60 -4.08 13.05
CA GLY A 609 -12.69 -5.43 13.59
C GLY A 609 -11.73 -6.40 12.91
N GLN A 610 -11.57 -6.30 11.58
CA GLN A 610 -10.67 -7.18 10.83
C GLN A 610 -9.22 -7.10 11.33
N MET A 611 -8.73 -5.90 11.66
CA MET A 611 -7.37 -5.74 12.20
C MET A 611 -7.20 -6.35 13.60
N ALA A 612 -8.30 -6.47 14.35
CA ALA A 612 -8.33 -7.03 15.71
C ALA A 612 -8.73 -8.53 15.74
N GLY A 613 -8.83 -9.20 14.59
CA GLY A 613 -9.20 -10.62 14.52
C GLY A 613 -10.70 -10.87 14.68
N ILE A 614 -11.55 -9.90 14.32
CA ILE A 614 -13.01 -10.03 14.30
C ILE A 614 -13.50 -10.02 12.85
N ASP A 615 -14.06 -11.13 12.39
CA ASP A 615 -14.76 -11.19 11.10
C ASP A 615 -16.22 -10.75 11.30
N PHE A 616 -16.44 -9.44 11.17
CA PHE A 616 -17.75 -8.84 11.36
C PHE A 616 -18.58 -8.83 10.07
N THR A 617 -19.79 -9.38 10.16
CA THR A 617 -20.80 -9.33 9.11
C THR A 617 -22.14 -8.90 9.69
N TRP A 618 -23.01 -8.33 8.85
CA TRP A 618 -24.37 -7.98 9.25
C TRP A 618 -25.38 -8.30 8.16
N GLU A 619 -26.63 -8.46 8.56
CA GLU A 619 -27.79 -8.50 7.68
C GLU A 619 -28.96 -7.70 8.27
N PHE A 620 -29.80 -7.17 7.39
CA PHE A 620 -31.06 -6.56 7.78
C PHE A 620 -32.19 -7.57 7.65
N ASP A 621 -33.00 -7.71 8.71
CA ASP A 621 -34.23 -8.50 8.63
C ASP A 621 -35.17 -7.88 7.58
N PRO A 622 -35.45 -8.57 6.45
CA PRO A 622 -36.27 -8.02 5.38
C PRO A 622 -37.73 -7.86 5.79
N THR A 623 -38.17 -8.60 6.83
CA THR A 623 -39.54 -8.50 7.32
C THR A 623 -39.75 -7.29 8.23
N ARG A 624 -38.67 -6.73 8.79
CA ARG A 624 -38.69 -5.68 9.82
C ARG A 624 -39.55 -6.04 11.04
N THR A 625 -39.71 -7.34 11.33
CA THR A 625 -40.57 -7.84 12.42
C THR A 625 -39.79 -8.39 13.61
N ILE A 626 -38.46 -8.48 13.51
CA ILE A 626 -37.66 -8.96 14.65
C ILE A 626 -37.78 -8.02 15.86
N HIS A 627 -38.16 -8.61 16.99
CA HIS A 627 -38.19 -7.93 18.29
C HIS A 627 -37.30 -8.63 19.33
N ALA A 628 -36.81 -9.83 19.02
CA ALA A 628 -35.94 -10.60 19.89
C ALA A 628 -34.57 -9.91 20.02
N ARG A 629 -34.02 -9.94 21.23
CA ARG A 629 -32.72 -9.38 21.57
C ARG A 629 -31.91 -10.45 22.29
N HIS A 630 -30.93 -11.01 21.62
CA HIS A 630 -30.15 -12.08 22.20
C HIS A 630 -28.80 -12.25 21.50
N ILE A 631 -27.86 -12.84 22.25
CA ILE A 631 -26.54 -13.24 21.77
C ILE A 631 -26.47 -14.76 21.86
N VAL A 632 -25.98 -15.42 20.82
CA VAL A 632 -25.75 -16.86 20.79
C VAL A 632 -24.30 -17.13 20.44
N THR A 633 -23.66 -17.99 21.21
CA THR A 633 -22.31 -18.49 20.94
C THR A 633 -22.36 -19.93 20.44
N ASP A 634 -21.38 -20.31 19.63
CA ASP A 634 -21.19 -21.65 19.09
C ASP A 634 -20.89 -22.73 20.14
N HIS A 635 -20.38 -22.34 21.30
CA HIS A 635 -20.09 -23.25 22.41
C HIS A 635 -21.25 -23.34 23.43
N GLY A 636 -22.46 -22.95 23.02
CA GLY A 636 -23.70 -23.30 23.70
C GLY A 636 -24.26 -22.28 24.69
N TRP A 637 -23.88 -20.99 24.62
CA TRP A 637 -24.52 -19.94 25.43
C TRP A 637 -25.54 -19.15 24.62
N LYS A 638 -26.71 -18.93 25.23
CA LYS A 638 -27.72 -17.98 24.75
C LYS A 638 -28.02 -16.96 25.83
N ILE A 639 -27.72 -15.70 25.53
CA ILE A 639 -27.88 -14.56 26.42
C ILE A 639 -29.09 -13.78 25.93
N LYS A 640 -30.19 -13.77 26.69
CA LYS A 640 -31.38 -12.98 26.39
C LYS A 640 -31.28 -11.62 27.04
N LEU A 641 -31.55 -10.57 26.27
CA LEU A 641 -31.44 -9.18 26.69
C LEU A 641 -32.81 -8.53 26.55
N ASP A 642 -33.31 -7.86 27.58
CA ASP A 642 -34.59 -7.13 27.45
C ASP A 642 -34.45 -5.86 26.59
N ARG A 643 -33.33 -5.13 26.71
CA ARG A 643 -33.03 -3.87 26.00
C ARG A 643 -31.98 -4.00 24.90
N GLY A 644 -31.46 -5.20 24.68
CA GLY A 644 -30.34 -5.41 23.76
C GLY A 644 -29.05 -4.80 24.32
N LEU A 645 -28.21 -4.25 23.45
CA LEU A 645 -26.94 -3.62 23.86
C LEU A 645 -27.10 -2.15 24.30
N ASP A 646 -28.30 -1.56 24.21
CA ASP A 646 -28.56 -0.16 24.59
C ASP A 646 -28.92 0.02 26.08
N VAL A 647 -28.04 -0.48 26.96
CA VAL A 647 -28.24 -0.52 28.42
C VAL A 647 -27.78 0.73 29.16
N PHE A 648 -26.96 1.58 28.55
CA PHE A 648 -26.43 2.80 29.17
C PHE A 648 -27.35 4.00 28.95
N GLN A 649 -27.45 4.89 29.94
CA GLN A 649 -28.10 6.18 29.78
C GLN A 649 -27.27 7.12 28.90
N ARG A 650 -27.90 8.21 28.46
CA ARG A 650 -27.22 9.24 27.67
C ARG A 650 -26.16 9.96 28.51
N TYR A 651 -24.96 10.11 27.95
CA TYR A 651 -23.87 10.90 28.50
C TYR A 651 -23.25 11.78 27.40
N GLU A 652 -22.42 12.76 27.76
CA GLU A 652 -21.80 13.66 26.79
C GLU A 652 -20.68 12.98 26.02
N MET A 653 -21.01 12.44 24.84
CA MET A 653 -20.05 11.72 24.00
C MET A 653 -18.97 12.63 23.37
N ASN A 654 -19.21 13.94 23.34
CA ASN A 654 -18.29 14.91 22.72
C ASN A 654 -17.24 15.46 23.70
N ASP A 655 -17.39 15.21 25.00
CA ASP A 655 -16.37 15.58 25.99
C ASP A 655 -15.29 14.49 26.05
N ALA A 656 -14.20 14.71 25.33
CA ALA A 656 -13.07 13.78 25.24
C ALA A 656 -12.40 13.45 26.59
N PHE A 657 -12.67 14.23 27.64
CA PHE A 657 -12.12 14.09 28.99
C PHE A 657 -13.11 13.50 30.01
N ASP A 658 -14.36 13.25 29.64
CA ASP A 658 -15.31 12.54 30.52
C ASP A 658 -14.93 11.05 30.63
N PHE A 659 -14.73 10.57 31.85
CA PHE A 659 -14.46 9.16 32.13
C PHE A 659 -15.55 8.23 31.59
N ALA A 660 -16.81 8.68 31.54
CA ALA A 660 -17.91 7.91 30.96
C ALA A 660 -17.65 7.57 29.48
N ASN A 661 -16.82 8.33 28.75
CA ASN A 661 -16.45 7.99 27.38
C ASN A 661 -15.53 6.77 27.27
N ARG A 662 -14.69 6.48 28.27
CA ARG A 662 -13.66 5.42 28.17
C ARG A 662 -13.89 4.26 29.13
N VAL A 663 -14.67 4.47 30.20
CA VAL A 663 -14.88 3.51 31.27
C VAL A 663 -16.37 3.25 31.43
N GLN A 664 -16.85 2.11 30.92
CA GLN A 664 -18.27 1.75 30.94
C GLN A 664 -18.83 1.69 32.36
N GLU A 665 -18.03 1.27 33.33
CA GLU A 665 -18.39 1.18 34.74
C GLU A 665 -18.73 2.54 35.35
N LYS A 666 -18.32 3.64 34.72
CA LYS A 666 -18.69 5.00 35.14
C LYS A 666 -19.99 5.48 34.52
N ARG A 667 -20.62 4.76 33.59
CA ARG A 667 -21.88 5.15 32.95
C ARG A 667 -23.07 4.73 33.82
N PRO A 668 -24.08 5.60 34.02
CA PRO A 668 -25.32 5.18 34.64
C PRO A 668 -26.12 4.26 33.70
N LEU A 669 -26.68 3.18 34.24
CA LEU A 669 -27.49 2.21 33.51
C LEU A 669 -28.97 2.64 33.41
N LYS A 670 -29.64 2.22 32.34
CA LYS A 670 -31.10 2.10 32.29
C LYS A 670 -31.49 0.83 33.08
N ALA A 671 -32.70 0.77 33.64
CA ALA A 671 -33.18 -0.50 34.22
C ALA A 671 -33.32 -1.56 33.13
N PHE A 672 -32.75 -2.75 33.35
CA PHE A 672 -32.72 -3.83 32.37
C PHE A 672 -32.46 -5.20 33.01
N ASP A 673 -32.91 -6.26 32.35
CA ASP A 673 -32.77 -7.65 32.77
C ASP A 673 -32.02 -8.47 31.71
N VAL A 674 -31.18 -9.40 32.18
CA VAL A 674 -30.41 -10.30 31.31
C VAL A 674 -30.41 -11.73 31.85
N THR A 675 -30.68 -12.67 30.95
CA THR A 675 -30.74 -14.10 31.28
C THR A 675 -29.69 -14.86 30.48
N PHE A 676 -28.81 -15.58 31.18
CA PHE A 676 -27.79 -16.45 30.61
C PHE A 676 -28.28 -17.90 30.66
N LEU A 677 -28.43 -18.51 29.50
CA LEU A 677 -28.92 -19.88 29.34
C LEU A 677 -27.86 -20.71 28.64
N ARG A 678 -27.66 -21.94 29.11
CA ARG A 678 -26.90 -22.95 28.37
C ARG A 678 -27.88 -23.66 27.44
N VAL A 679 -27.60 -23.62 26.14
CA VAL A 679 -28.34 -24.33 25.12
C VAL A 679 -27.52 -25.58 24.82
N GLU A 680 -28.00 -26.72 25.31
CA GLU A 680 -27.50 -28.03 24.86
C GLU A 680 -28.06 -28.27 23.45
N ASP A 681 -27.23 -28.81 22.56
CA ASP A 681 -27.63 -29.19 21.20
C ASP A 681 -28.74 -30.26 21.17
#